data_AF-A0A540LU16-F1
#
_entry.id   AF-A0A540LU16-F1
#
_cell.length_a   1.000
_cell.length_b   1.000
_cell.length_c   1.000
_cell.angle_alpha   90.00
_cell.angle_beta   90.00
_cell.angle_gamma   90.00
#
_symmetry.space_group_name_H-M   'P 1'
#
loop_
_entity.id
_entity.type
_entity.pdbx_description
1 polymer ?
#
loop_
_entity_poly.entity_id
_entity_poly.type
_entity_poly.pdbx_seq_one_letter_code
_entity_poly.pdbx_strand_id
1 'polypeptide(L)'
;MTTMAGSVQQAPPSQLWDSVLQLTKSAQDKNSDPLLWAVQLSSSLTSSAVSLPSVELAHLLVSHICWANHVPITWKFLEKALTFKIVPPMLVLALLSTKVVPNRQLHPTAYRLYLELLKRHSFLFASQLNGPNSQKIIKSIDDVLHLSRQYGLQVSEHGVLIVEFVFSIIWQLLDASLDDEGLLELAPDKKPRWPTRPQDMEIDGHGCFNEKRSEQNEGLQKANTAMAIDIIVEFLQNKVTSRMLYLARRNMPSHWGGFVQKLQVFAANSSVLRTMKHINPEGLLQLTSDTRRLLTRECKTISRQEFHAVLSSGSLMSSACQSHGMSSSAFWLPIDLFLEDAMDGSEVAEISAVESLTGAGLVKALQAVNATTWHNAFLGLWISALRLVQRERDPREGPVPRLDTCLCMLLSITTLAVTNIIEEEEAELMEETEGDQTNQRKEQAPGKRRKDLVTCLQRLGDYETLLTPPQSVCSVVNQAAAKAIMFRSGLTVSNGYHESVSVNDMPINCVGNLRHLIVEACIARNILDTSAYFWPGYVSARSNQVLRNVPSQVPSWSSIMKGSPLTPSLGNALVATPASSYPLLFLKPAEIEKIYEIAVNGSDEEKISAATILCGASLVRGWNIQEHTCLFIIRLLSPPVPADYSGSDSHLIGYASFFNVLLVGISSIDSVQIFSLLGLVCWIPYGNS
;
A
#
# COMPACT_ATOMS: atom_id res chain seq x y z
N MET A 1 -47.00 52.11 13.35
CA MET A 1 -45.82 51.97 14.21
C MET A 1 -44.75 51.25 13.42
N THR A 2 -43.79 52.03 12.96
CA THR A 2 -42.64 51.64 12.15
C THR A 2 -41.61 50.98 13.06
N THR A 3 -41.42 49.67 12.96
CA THR A 3 -40.32 48.96 13.62
C THR A 3 -39.10 49.02 12.70
N MET A 4 -38.14 49.86 13.10
CA MET A 4 -36.86 50.00 12.41
C MET A 4 -36.07 48.69 12.46
N ALA A 5 -35.61 48.26 11.29
CA ALA A 5 -34.53 47.29 11.16
C ALA A 5 -33.24 47.92 11.70
N GLY A 6 -32.72 47.39 12.81
CA GLY A 6 -31.39 47.73 13.31
C GLY A 6 -30.34 47.11 12.40
N SER A 7 -29.76 47.94 11.52
CA SER A 7 -28.51 47.61 10.82
C SER A 7 -27.40 47.44 11.85
N VAL A 8 -26.93 46.20 12.05
CA VAL A 8 -25.68 45.93 12.78
C VAL A 8 -24.55 46.56 11.97
N GLN A 9 -24.09 47.71 12.45
CA GLN A 9 -23.03 48.49 11.83
C GLN A 9 -21.71 47.74 12.06
N GLN A 10 -21.14 47.18 10.99
CA GLN A 10 -19.82 46.55 11.02
C GLN A 10 -18.78 47.59 11.44
N ALA A 11 -18.07 47.34 12.54
CA ALA A 11 -16.90 48.13 12.90
C ALA A 11 -15.83 48.00 11.80
N PRO A 12 -15.14 49.09 11.41
CA PRO A 12 -14.07 49.02 10.42
C PRO A 12 -12.97 48.03 10.87
N PRO A 13 -12.34 47.29 9.93
CA PRO A 13 -11.45 46.17 10.24
C PRO A 13 -10.25 46.56 11.13
N SER A 14 -9.81 47.81 11.14
CA SER A 14 -8.74 48.29 12.04
C SER A 14 -9.16 48.34 13.51
N GLN A 15 -10.38 48.78 13.81
CA GLN A 15 -10.88 48.90 15.19
C GLN A 15 -11.06 47.53 15.87
N LEU A 16 -11.37 46.49 15.09
CA LEU A 16 -11.53 45.13 15.58
C LEU A 16 -10.19 44.55 16.09
N TRP A 17 -9.12 44.67 15.30
CA TRP A 17 -7.81 44.14 15.68
C TRP A 17 -7.16 44.93 16.82
N ASP A 18 -7.40 46.24 16.88
CA ASP A 18 -6.99 47.07 18.02
C ASP A 18 -7.70 46.62 19.32
N SER A 19 -9.00 46.32 19.24
CA SER A 19 -9.76 45.78 20.37
C SER A 19 -9.26 44.40 20.81
N VAL A 20 -8.97 43.51 19.86
CA VAL A 20 -8.37 42.19 20.13
C VAL A 20 -7.00 42.32 20.80
N LEU A 21 -6.16 43.25 20.35
CA LEU A 21 -4.85 43.51 20.96
C LEU A 21 -4.98 44.07 22.38
N GLN A 22 -5.94 44.97 22.62
CA GLN A 22 -6.22 45.48 23.96
C GLN A 22 -6.74 44.38 24.90
N LEU A 23 -7.62 43.51 24.43
CA LEU A 23 -8.09 42.35 25.17
C LEU A 23 -6.93 41.41 25.53
N THR A 24 -6.03 41.18 24.56
CA THR A 24 -4.81 40.37 24.73
C THR A 24 -3.89 40.96 25.80
N LYS A 25 -3.62 42.28 25.75
CA LYS A 25 -2.82 42.99 26.76
C LYS A 25 -3.48 42.95 28.14
N SER A 26 -4.78 43.24 28.24
CA SER A 26 -5.49 43.20 29.52
C SER A 26 -5.52 41.80 30.13
N ALA A 27 -5.66 40.74 29.32
CA ALA A 27 -5.66 39.37 29.82
C ALA A 27 -4.29 38.95 30.34
N GLN A 28 -3.23 39.38 29.65
CA GLN A 28 -1.83 39.22 30.06
C GLN A 28 -1.56 39.93 31.40
N ASP A 29 -1.94 41.20 31.53
CA ASP A 29 -1.72 42.00 32.76
C ASP A 29 -2.48 41.44 33.97
N LYS A 30 -3.68 40.90 33.75
CA LYS A 30 -4.52 40.28 34.79
C LYS A 30 -4.11 38.84 35.12
N ASN A 31 -3.09 38.30 34.46
CA ASN A 31 -2.69 36.91 34.55
C ASN A 31 -3.87 35.93 34.39
N SER A 32 -4.74 36.21 33.42
CA SER A 32 -5.99 35.48 33.21
C SER A 32 -5.73 34.04 32.80
N ASP A 33 -6.62 33.11 33.19
CA ASP A 33 -6.47 31.71 32.77
C ASP A 33 -6.43 31.59 31.22
N PRO A 34 -5.40 30.94 30.64
CA PRO A 34 -5.23 30.87 29.19
C PRO A 34 -6.38 30.20 28.43
N LEU A 35 -7.09 29.26 29.06
CA LEU A 35 -8.25 28.60 28.46
C LEU A 35 -9.42 29.58 28.41
N LEU A 36 -9.71 30.26 29.52
CA LEU A 36 -10.76 31.28 29.58
C LEU A 36 -10.49 32.43 28.61
N TRP A 37 -9.23 32.85 28.49
CA TRP A 37 -8.80 33.85 27.51
C TRP A 37 -9.05 33.39 26.07
N ALA A 38 -8.72 32.15 25.72
CA ALA A 38 -8.99 31.60 24.39
C ALA A 38 -10.49 31.55 24.06
N VAL A 39 -11.32 31.14 25.02
CA VAL A 39 -12.78 31.11 24.86
C VAL A 39 -13.36 32.52 24.69
N GLN A 40 -12.93 33.48 25.50
CA GLN A 40 -13.35 34.88 25.40
C GLN A 40 -12.98 35.48 24.04
N LEU A 41 -11.74 35.27 23.60
CA LEU A 41 -11.28 35.75 22.30
C LEU A 41 -12.07 35.09 21.16
N SER A 42 -12.28 33.78 21.20
CA SER A 42 -13.08 33.05 20.20
C SER A 42 -14.51 33.58 20.13
N SER A 43 -15.14 33.85 21.28
CA SER A 43 -16.50 34.38 21.34
C SER A 43 -16.59 35.79 20.75
N SER A 44 -15.61 36.66 21.02
CA SER A 44 -15.53 38.02 20.47
C SER A 44 -15.29 38.05 18.95
N LEU A 45 -14.53 37.08 18.43
CA LEU A 45 -14.29 36.95 17.00
C LEU A 45 -15.53 36.41 16.28
N THR A 46 -16.23 35.45 16.90
CA THR A 46 -17.47 34.88 16.36
C THR A 46 -18.60 35.91 16.34
N SER A 47 -18.72 36.74 17.39
CA SER A 47 -19.71 37.84 17.41
C SER A 47 -19.42 38.92 16.37
N SER A 48 -18.16 39.04 15.96
CA SER A 48 -17.72 39.96 14.90
C SER A 48 -17.68 39.31 13.52
N ALA A 49 -18.28 38.13 13.35
CA ALA A 49 -18.35 37.35 12.11
C ALA A 49 -16.98 37.00 11.47
N VAL A 50 -15.92 36.91 12.28
CA VAL A 50 -14.60 36.47 11.82
C VAL A 50 -14.57 34.94 11.73
N SER A 51 -14.29 34.42 10.54
CA SER A 51 -14.10 32.99 10.31
C SER A 51 -12.85 32.46 11.02
N LEU A 52 -12.99 31.38 11.78
CA LEU A 52 -11.88 30.69 12.43
C LEU A 52 -11.52 29.40 11.67
N PRO A 53 -10.24 29.02 11.54
CA PRO A 53 -9.06 29.73 12.04
C PRO A 53 -8.74 31.02 11.24
N SER A 54 -8.28 32.07 11.92
CA SER A 54 -7.97 33.39 11.31
C SER A 54 -6.48 33.61 11.06
N VAL A 55 -6.13 34.04 9.84
CA VAL A 55 -4.76 34.36 9.40
C VAL A 55 -4.27 35.65 10.07
N GLU A 56 -5.10 36.69 10.08
CA GLU A 56 -4.79 38.00 10.63
C GLU A 56 -4.52 37.93 12.15
N LEU A 57 -5.30 37.10 12.86
CA LEU A 57 -5.06 36.85 14.28
C LEU A 57 -3.72 36.16 14.52
N ALA A 58 -3.32 35.21 13.66
CA ALA A 58 -2.03 34.53 13.80
C ALA A 58 -0.86 35.51 13.68
N HIS A 59 -0.92 36.43 12.71
CA HIS A 59 0.06 37.51 12.56
C HIS A 59 0.10 38.42 13.80
N LEU A 60 -1.07 38.84 14.29
CA LEU A 60 -1.19 39.71 15.46
C LEU A 60 -0.60 39.04 16.71
N LEU A 61 -0.99 37.80 17.01
CA LEU A 61 -0.51 37.09 18.19
C LEU A 61 1.00 36.85 18.14
N VAL A 62 1.54 36.36 17.01
CA VAL A 62 3.00 36.14 16.90
C VAL A 62 3.77 37.46 16.95
N SER A 63 3.25 38.55 16.39
CA SER A 63 3.87 39.88 16.52
C SER A 63 3.89 40.38 17.96
N HIS A 64 2.80 40.16 18.72
CA HIS A 64 2.70 40.59 20.11
C HIS A 64 3.61 39.78 21.02
N ILE A 65 3.61 38.45 20.90
CA ILE A 65 4.31 37.51 21.78
C ILE A 65 5.84 37.65 21.68
N CYS A 66 6.37 37.84 20.49
CA CYS A 66 7.74 37.42 20.23
C CYS A 66 8.91 38.32 20.69
N TRP A 67 8.81 39.39 21.47
CA TRP A 67 10.00 40.11 21.98
C TRP A 67 9.68 40.71 23.34
N ALA A 68 9.10 41.91 23.34
CA ALA A 68 8.71 42.63 24.55
C ALA A 68 7.69 41.88 25.43
N ASN A 69 6.94 40.91 24.87
CA ASN A 69 5.93 40.14 25.61
C ASN A 69 6.20 38.64 25.63
N HIS A 70 7.47 38.21 25.56
CA HIS A 70 7.83 36.81 25.76
C HIS A 70 7.66 36.42 27.24
N VAL A 71 6.42 36.16 27.67
CA VAL A 71 6.09 35.73 29.04
C VAL A 71 5.37 34.38 29.03
N PRO A 72 5.57 33.50 30.03
CA PRO A 72 5.05 32.13 30.01
C PRO A 72 3.54 32.02 29.75
N ILE A 73 2.75 32.95 30.27
CA ILE A 73 1.29 32.98 30.09
C ILE A 73 0.88 33.17 28.62
N THR A 74 1.61 33.98 27.85
CA THR A 74 1.29 34.25 26.44
C THR A 74 1.58 33.05 25.54
N TRP A 75 2.63 32.28 25.85
CA TRP A 75 2.91 31.01 25.15
C TRP A 75 1.91 29.92 25.50
N LYS A 76 1.49 29.81 26.77
CA LYS A 76 0.39 28.92 27.18
C LYS A 76 -0.92 29.29 26.48
N PHE A 77 -1.19 30.59 26.33
CA PHE A 77 -2.33 31.07 25.58
C PHE A 77 -2.24 30.71 24.09
N LEU A 78 -1.07 30.91 23.45
CA LEU A 78 -0.85 30.52 22.07
C LEU A 78 -1.07 29.02 21.85
N GLU A 79 -0.60 28.17 22.78
CA GLU A 79 -0.87 26.73 22.76
C GLU A 79 -2.36 26.41 22.82
N LYS A 80 -3.13 27.10 23.69
CA LYS A 80 -4.59 26.94 23.74
C LYS A 80 -5.24 27.41 22.43
N ALA A 81 -4.82 28.55 21.88
CA ALA A 81 -5.35 29.04 20.61
C ALA A 81 -5.10 28.07 19.45
N LEU A 82 -3.95 27.39 19.42
CA LEU A 82 -3.63 26.33 18.47
C LEU A 82 -4.50 25.08 18.68
N THR A 83 -4.67 24.66 19.93
CA THR A 83 -5.48 23.48 20.30
C THR A 83 -6.97 23.66 19.95
N PHE A 84 -7.53 24.86 20.18
CA PHE A 84 -8.91 25.20 19.84
C PHE A 84 -9.10 25.64 18.38
N LYS A 85 -8.06 25.55 17.52
CA LYS A 85 -8.10 25.95 16.10
C LYS A 85 -8.61 27.38 15.88
N ILE A 86 -8.28 28.30 16.81
CA ILE A 86 -8.59 29.73 16.68
C ILE A 86 -7.63 30.36 15.64
N VAL A 87 -6.39 29.88 15.61
CA VAL A 87 -5.35 30.27 14.63
C VAL A 87 -4.86 29.04 13.86
N PRO A 88 -4.41 29.19 12.59
CA PRO A 88 -3.88 28.07 11.81
C PRO A 88 -2.50 27.62 12.33
N PRO A 89 -2.32 26.38 12.80
CA PRO A 89 -1.05 25.95 13.38
C PRO A 89 0.15 26.01 12.43
N MET A 90 0.02 25.57 11.19
CA MET A 90 1.11 25.67 10.19
C MET A 90 1.57 27.12 9.97
N LEU A 91 0.63 28.06 9.91
CA LEU A 91 0.96 29.48 9.74
C LEU A 91 1.67 30.05 10.97
N VAL A 92 1.20 29.71 12.18
CA VAL A 92 1.86 30.15 13.41
C VAL A 92 3.29 29.60 13.49
N LEU A 93 3.49 28.32 13.16
CA LEU A 93 4.82 27.71 13.12
C LEU A 93 5.72 28.38 12.07
N ALA A 94 5.20 28.68 10.87
CA ALA A 94 5.92 29.44 9.85
C ALA A 94 6.35 30.81 10.37
N LEU A 95 5.43 31.58 10.96
CA LEU A 95 5.71 32.91 11.52
C LEU A 95 6.75 32.85 12.64
N LEU A 96 6.62 31.89 13.56
CA LEU A 96 7.59 31.69 14.63
C LEU A 96 8.95 31.28 14.08
N SER A 97 9.02 30.42 13.06
CA SER A 97 10.30 29.98 12.48
C SER A 97 11.14 31.15 11.99
N THR A 98 10.53 32.08 11.25
CA THR A 98 11.22 33.27 10.71
C THR A 98 11.65 34.30 11.76
N LYS A 99 11.07 34.24 12.96
CA LYS A 99 11.25 35.24 14.03
C LYS A 99 12.10 34.74 15.19
N VAL A 100 11.90 33.49 15.59
CA VAL A 100 12.52 32.85 16.76
C VAL A 100 13.83 32.15 16.39
N VAL A 101 13.90 31.45 15.25
CA VAL A 101 15.12 30.72 14.85
C VAL A 101 16.33 31.64 14.65
N PRO A 102 16.22 32.83 14.00
CA PRO A 102 17.36 33.74 13.87
C PRO A 102 17.81 34.36 15.20
N ASN A 103 16.89 34.50 16.16
CA ASN A 103 17.13 35.10 17.47
C ASN A 103 17.40 34.06 18.57
N ARG A 104 17.59 32.78 18.21
CA ARG A 104 17.68 31.66 19.17
C ARG A 104 18.83 31.78 20.18
N GLN A 105 19.94 32.42 19.80
CA GLN A 105 21.08 32.63 20.67
C GLN A 105 20.79 33.74 21.70
N LEU A 106 20.08 34.80 21.29
CA LEU A 106 19.65 35.91 22.16
C LEU A 106 18.49 35.52 23.08
N HIS A 107 17.58 34.68 22.59
CA HIS A 107 16.36 34.25 23.28
C HIS A 107 16.20 32.72 23.29
N PRO A 108 17.07 31.98 24.01
CA PRO A 108 17.08 30.51 24.00
C PRO A 108 15.80 29.89 24.58
N THR A 109 15.13 30.57 25.52
CA THR A 109 13.83 30.10 26.06
C THR A 109 12.72 30.17 25.02
N ALA A 110 12.73 31.19 24.15
CA ALA A 110 11.77 31.32 23.05
C ALA A 110 11.95 30.19 22.05
N TYR A 111 13.20 29.88 21.72
CA TYR A 111 13.52 28.78 20.84
C TYR A 111 13.09 27.43 21.43
N ARG A 112 13.30 27.19 22.73
CA ARG A 112 12.79 26.00 23.42
C ARG A 112 11.26 25.86 23.27
N LEU A 113 10.51 26.93 23.50
CA LEU A 113 9.05 26.91 23.39
C LEU A 113 8.58 26.72 21.94
N TYR A 114 9.29 27.29 20.98
CA TYR A 114 9.05 27.02 19.56
C TYR A 114 9.27 25.54 19.22
N LEU A 115 10.36 24.91 19.68
CA LEU A 115 10.62 23.48 19.45
C LEU A 115 9.54 22.58 20.09
N GLU A 116 9.05 22.92 21.29
CA GLU A 116 7.92 22.25 21.94
C GLU A 116 6.62 22.34 21.13
N LEU A 117 6.28 23.55 20.65
CA LEU A 117 5.11 23.74 19.78
C LEU A 117 5.26 23.01 18.45
N LEU A 118 6.46 23.03 17.88
CA LEU A 118 6.77 22.32 16.66
C LEU A 118 6.53 20.83 16.89
N LYS A 119 7.13 20.22 17.92
CA LYS A 119 6.94 18.79 18.24
C LYS A 119 5.46 18.39 18.43
N ARG A 120 4.62 19.27 19.03
CA ARG A 120 3.19 18.99 19.26
C ARG A 120 2.32 19.13 18.01
N HIS A 121 2.61 20.10 17.13
CA HIS A 121 1.72 20.47 16.02
C HIS A 121 2.26 20.08 14.63
N SER A 122 3.52 19.66 14.53
CA SER A 122 4.20 19.29 13.29
C SER A 122 3.75 17.97 12.65
N PHE A 123 2.84 17.20 13.24
CA PHE A 123 2.36 15.95 12.61
C PHE A 123 0.88 15.99 12.23
N LEU A 124 0.24 17.16 12.35
CA LEU A 124 -1.20 17.35 12.14
C LEU A 124 -1.55 18.06 10.82
N PHE A 125 -0.77 17.85 9.74
CA PHE A 125 -0.86 18.67 8.52
C PHE A 125 -2.15 18.47 7.69
N ALA A 126 -2.61 17.24 7.52
CA ALA A 126 -3.71 16.92 6.60
C ALA A 126 -5.09 17.47 7.04
N SER A 127 -5.30 17.69 8.34
CA SER A 127 -6.58 18.18 8.88
C SER A 127 -6.70 19.70 8.93
N GLN A 128 -5.61 20.44 8.65
CA GLN A 128 -5.56 21.90 8.83
C GLN A 128 -5.91 22.71 7.59
N LEU A 129 -5.92 22.09 6.41
CA LEU A 129 -6.04 22.77 5.12
C LEU A 129 -7.36 22.47 4.38
N ASN A 130 -8.30 21.75 4.99
CA ASN A 130 -9.59 21.37 4.38
C ASN A 130 -10.75 22.33 4.75
N GLY A 131 -10.46 23.57 5.15
CA GLY A 131 -11.45 24.53 5.66
C GLY A 131 -11.70 25.74 4.74
N PRO A 132 -12.73 26.56 5.01
CA PRO A 132 -13.13 27.69 4.16
C PRO A 132 -12.06 28.78 3.99
N ASN A 133 -11.05 28.83 4.88
CA ASN A 133 -9.92 29.76 4.82
C ASN A 133 -8.63 29.17 4.22
N SER A 134 -8.67 27.95 3.66
CA SER A 134 -7.48 27.23 3.22
C SER A 134 -6.63 28.02 2.23
N GLN A 135 -7.24 28.62 1.20
CA GLN A 135 -6.54 29.41 0.18
C GLN A 135 -5.76 30.59 0.78
N LYS A 136 -6.36 31.30 1.74
CA LYS A 136 -5.71 32.42 2.43
C LYS A 136 -4.55 31.96 3.31
N ILE A 137 -4.71 30.81 3.97
CA ILE A 137 -3.68 30.20 4.81
C ILE A 137 -2.48 29.77 3.95
N ILE A 138 -2.73 29.08 2.83
CA ILE A 138 -1.69 28.64 1.89
C ILE A 138 -0.87 29.84 1.41
N LYS A 139 -1.55 30.87 0.91
CA LYS A 139 -0.90 32.09 0.44
C LYS A 139 -0.07 32.77 1.54
N SER A 140 -0.62 32.88 2.75
CA SER A 140 0.11 33.49 3.84
C SER A 140 1.32 32.67 4.30
N ILE A 141 1.29 31.34 4.21
CA ILE A 141 2.46 30.49 4.53
C ILE A 141 3.53 30.67 3.46
N ASP A 142 3.14 30.67 2.18
CA ASP A 142 4.05 30.94 1.07
C ASP A 142 4.70 32.32 1.20
N ASP A 143 3.91 33.35 1.50
CA ASP A 143 4.39 34.72 1.69
C ASP A 143 5.40 34.84 2.85
N VAL A 144 5.18 34.11 3.95
CA VAL A 144 6.05 34.15 5.15
C VAL A 144 7.36 33.41 4.94
N LEU A 145 7.32 32.21 4.34
CA LEU A 145 8.51 31.38 4.15
C LEU A 145 9.20 31.61 2.81
N HIS A 146 8.55 32.35 1.90
CA HIS A 146 8.96 32.58 0.51
C HIS A 146 9.14 31.27 -0.28
N LEU A 147 8.27 30.28 -0.09
CA LEU A 147 8.45 28.92 -0.63
C LEU A 147 8.51 28.93 -2.16
N SER A 148 7.56 29.59 -2.81
CA SER A 148 7.47 29.74 -4.27
C SER A 148 8.73 30.37 -4.86
N ARG A 149 9.27 31.39 -4.19
CA ARG A 149 10.52 32.05 -4.60
C ARG A 149 11.75 31.16 -4.38
N GLN A 150 11.76 30.37 -3.32
CA GLN A 150 12.93 29.55 -2.95
C GLN A 150 13.02 28.23 -3.71
N TYR A 151 11.88 27.63 -4.04
CA TYR A 151 11.80 26.36 -4.77
C TYR A 151 11.47 26.55 -6.26
N GLY A 152 11.00 27.73 -6.67
CA GLY A 152 10.69 28.03 -8.07
C GLY A 152 9.40 27.37 -8.58
N LEU A 153 8.56 26.89 -7.66
CA LEU A 153 7.30 26.21 -7.94
C LEU A 153 6.12 27.16 -7.64
N GLN A 154 5.11 27.19 -8.50
CA GLN A 154 3.88 27.89 -8.16
C GLN A 154 3.09 27.06 -7.13
N VAL A 155 2.90 27.61 -5.94
CA VAL A 155 2.13 27.00 -4.87
C VAL A 155 0.64 27.17 -5.17
N SER A 156 0.10 26.32 -6.05
CA SER A 156 -1.35 26.27 -6.34
C SER A 156 -2.07 25.15 -5.60
N GLU A 157 -1.34 24.12 -5.16
CA GLU A 157 -1.93 22.90 -4.59
C GLU A 157 -1.53 22.69 -3.12
N HIS A 158 -2.52 22.31 -2.30
CA HIS A 158 -2.36 22.06 -0.85
C HIS A 158 -1.25 21.05 -0.54
N GLY A 159 -1.12 19.98 -1.35
CA GLY A 159 -0.12 18.95 -1.15
C GLY A 159 1.32 19.44 -1.36
N VAL A 160 1.53 20.33 -2.34
CA VAL A 160 2.85 20.91 -2.65
C VAL A 160 3.31 21.80 -1.50
N LEU A 161 2.43 22.67 -0.99
CA LEU A 161 2.74 23.54 0.15
C LEU A 161 3.19 22.73 1.38
N ILE A 162 2.49 21.63 1.71
CA ILE A 162 2.83 20.83 2.90
C ILE A 162 4.24 20.24 2.75
N VAL A 163 4.59 19.72 1.56
CA VAL A 163 5.91 19.15 1.29
C VAL A 163 6.99 20.22 1.41
N GLU A 164 6.79 21.38 0.79
CA GLU A 164 7.72 22.52 0.86
C GLU A 164 7.87 23.06 2.28
N PHE A 165 6.77 23.17 3.04
CA PHE A 165 6.77 23.59 4.43
C PHE A 165 7.60 22.64 5.30
N VAL A 166 7.33 21.33 5.24
CA VAL A 166 8.04 20.33 6.05
C VAL A 166 9.54 20.35 5.73
N PHE A 167 9.89 20.40 4.44
CA PHE A 167 11.28 20.44 4.03
C PHE A 167 11.98 21.72 4.50
N SER A 168 11.32 22.87 4.39
CA SER A 168 11.83 24.17 4.88
C SER A 168 12.08 24.19 6.38
N ILE A 169 11.16 23.65 7.19
CA ILE A 169 11.32 23.60 8.65
C ILE A 169 12.53 22.75 9.04
N ILE A 170 12.66 21.55 8.47
CA ILE A 170 13.79 20.66 8.76
C ILE A 170 15.11 21.29 8.33
N TRP A 171 15.12 21.95 7.16
CA TRP A 171 16.29 22.68 6.69
C TRP A 171 16.68 23.81 7.66
N GLN A 172 15.72 24.62 8.11
CA GLN A 172 15.97 25.69 9.07
C GLN A 172 16.55 25.17 10.39
N LEU A 173 16.03 24.04 10.91
CA LEU A 173 16.58 23.41 12.11
C LEU A 173 18.01 22.90 11.91
N LEU A 174 18.32 22.36 10.73
CA LEU A 174 19.67 21.89 10.40
C LEU A 174 20.65 23.08 10.28
N ASP A 175 20.28 24.13 9.55
CA ASP A 175 21.09 25.35 9.41
C ASP A 175 21.31 26.01 10.79
N ALA A 176 20.28 26.06 11.63
CA ALA A 176 20.37 26.58 13.00
C ALA A 176 21.32 25.75 13.88
N SER A 177 21.22 24.42 13.82
CA SER A 177 22.08 23.50 14.59
C SER A 177 23.54 23.57 14.14
N LEU A 178 23.78 23.70 12.83
CA LEU A 178 25.11 23.92 12.27
C LEU A 178 25.73 25.25 12.76
N ASP A 179 24.95 26.33 12.77
CA ASP A 179 25.42 27.65 13.21
C ASP A 179 25.63 27.71 14.74
N ASP A 180 24.82 26.99 15.54
CA ASP A 180 25.01 26.88 16.99
C ASP A 180 26.30 26.15 17.37
N GLU A 181 26.76 25.21 16.54
CA GLU A 181 28.05 24.52 16.72
C GLU A 181 29.20 25.15 15.91
N GLY A 182 28.98 26.30 15.25
CA GLY A 182 30.01 26.99 14.44
C GLY A 182 30.43 26.22 13.18
N LEU A 183 29.64 25.25 12.74
CA LEU A 183 29.94 24.36 11.60
C LEU A 183 29.42 24.87 10.26
N LEU A 184 28.62 25.95 10.27
CA LEU A 184 28.03 26.49 9.05
C LEU A 184 29.07 26.95 8.02
N GLU A 185 30.25 27.40 8.48
CA GLU A 185 31.37 27.83 7.61
C GLU A 185 32.05 26.67 6.87
N LEU A 186 31.88 25.43 7.36
CA LEU A 186 32.39 24.21 6.74
C LEU A 186 31.46 23.66 5.66
N ALA A 187 30.23 24.19 5.56
CA ALA A 187 29.29 23.81 4.51
C ALA A 187 29.68 24.46 3.16
N PRO A 188 29.53 23.73 2.04
CA PRO A 188 29.89 24.24 0.70
C PRO A 188 29.10 25.50 0.32
N ASP A 189 27.83 25.57 0.71
CA ASP A 189 27.01 26.79 0.66
C ASP A 189 27.17 27.57 1.98
N LYS A 190 28.19 28.45 2.00
CA LYS A 190 28.59 29.29 3.16
C LYS A 190 27.51 30.26 3.67
N LYS A 191 26.32 30.28 3.06
CA LYS A 191 25.18 31.09 3.48
C LYS A 191 23.97 30.19 3.75
N PRO A 192 23.27 30.39 4.88
CA PRO A 192 22.04 29.67 5.13
C PRO A 192 20.93 30.18 4.19
N ARG A 193 19.96 29.33 3.87
CA ARG A 193 18.86 29.70 2.95
C ARG A 193 17.88 30.68 3.59
N TRP A 194 17.68 30.54 4.90
CA TRP A 194 16.97 31.49 5.75
C TRP A 194 17.95 32.17 6.70
N PRO A 195 17.66 33.38 7.18
CA PRO A 195 18.52 34.06 8.15
C PRO A 195 18.69 33.19 9.41
N THR A 196 19.91 32.80 9.75
CA THR A 196 20.22 32.15 11.04
C THR A 196 20.64 33.16 12.10
N ARG A 197 20.92 34.40 11.70
CA ARG A 197 21.27 35.51 12.60
C ARG A 197 20.34 36.69 12.35
N PRO A 198 20.11 37.57 13.34
CA PRO A 198 19.37 38.80 13.11
C PRO A 198 20.06 39.60 12.00
N GLN A 199 19.30 40.23 11.11
CA GLN A 199 19.87 41.24 10.23
C GLN A 199 20.34 42.40 11.12
N ASP A 200 21.65 42.70 11.07
CA ASP A 200 22.26 43.78 11.85
C ASP A 200 21.50 45.09 11.63
N MET A 201 20.64 45.42 12.59
CA MET A 201 20.29 46.79 12.91
C MET A 201 21.06 47.04 14.20
N GLU A 202 22.15 47.80 14.08
CA GLU A 202 22.83 48.43 15.21
C GLU A 202 21.79 49.22 16.01
N ILE A 203 21.22 48.60 17.03
CA ILE A 203 20.53 49.32 18.09
C ILE A 203 21.49 49.29 19.26
N ASP A 204 22.20 50.40 19.43
CA ASP A 204 22.95 50.74 20.63
C ASP A 204 22.01 50.67 21.85
N GLY A 205 21.92 49.49 22.44
CA GLY A 205 21.23 49.21 23.69
C GLY A 205 22.28 49.03 24.78
N HIS A 206 22.64 50.14 25.42
CA HIS A 206 23.51 50.20 26.59
C HIS A 206 23.26 49.06 27.61
N GLY A 207 24.30 48.23 27.81
CA GLY A 207 24.72 47.65 29.09
C GLY A 207 23.81 46.64 29.79
N CYS A 208 24.28 45.39 29.92
CA CYS A 208 24.33 44.75 31.25
C CYS A 208 25.22 43.50 31.27
N PHE A 209 26.23 43.54 32.14
CA PHE A 209 27.05 42.43 32.62
C PHE A 209 26.22 41.16 32.91
N ASN A 210 26.68 39.98 32.45
CA ASN A 210 26.29 38.72 33.08
C ASN A 210 27.13 37.50 32.62
N GLU A 211 28.40 37.44 33.01
CA GLU A 211 29.22 36.21 32.85
C GLU A 211 28.56 34.98 33.51
N LYS A 212 27.82 35.15 34.63
CA LYS A 212 27.07 34.06 35.30
C LYS A 212 25.83 33.57 34.55
N ARG A 213 25.28 34.34 33.60
CA ARG A 213 24.13 33.93 32.78
C ARG A 213 24.59 33.20 31.52
N SER A 214 25.89 33.24 31.19
CA SER A 214 26.45 32.60 30.00
C SER A 214 26.42 31.08 30.11
N GLU A 215 26.83 30.48 31.23
CA GLU A 215 26.86 29.01 31.39
C GLU A 215 25.46 28.38 31.37
N GLN A 216 24.47 28.98 32.05
CA GLN A 216 23.08 28.48 32.04
C GLN A 216 22.45 28.63 30.64
N ASN A 217 22.75 29.73 29.94
CA ASN A 217 22.28 29.94 28.58
C ASN A 217 22.97 28.99 27.59
N GLU A 218 24.25 28.71 27.77
CA GLU A 218 25.03 27.78 26.96
C GLU A 218 24.54 26.33 27.14
N GLY A 219 24.26 25.93 28.39
CA GLY A 219 23.60 24.65 28.69
C GLY A 219 22.22 24.53 28.04
N LEU A 220 21.42 25.61 28.07
CA LEU A 220 20.11 25.65 27.43
C LEU A 220 20.21 25.63 25.89
N GLN A 221 21.16 26.36 25.30
CA GLN A 221 21.45 26.36 23.86
C GLN A 221 21.87 24.98 23.38
N LYS A 222 22.78 24.31 24.10
CA LYS A 222 23.18 22.93 23.79
C LYS A 222 22.00 21.96 23.89
N ALA A 223 21.16 22.09 24.92
CA ALA A 223 19.96 21.28 25.06
C ALA A 223 18.89 21.59 23.98
N ASN A 224 18.79 22.84 23.52
CA ASN A 224 17.94 23.22 22.40
C ASN A 224 18.43 22.62 21.08
N THR A 225 19.75 22.63 20.87
CA THR A 225 20.39 22.00 19.70
C THR A 225 20.10 20.51 19.69
N ALA A 226 20.27 19.83 20.83
CA ALA A 226 19.91 18.41 20.97
C ALA A 226 18.43 18.16 20.64
N MET A 227 17.52 19.00 21.15
CA MET A 227 16.08 18.87 20.86
C MET A 227 15.75 19.15 19.39
N ALA A 228 16.46 20.08 18.73
CA ALA A 228 16.30 20.33 17.30
C ALA A 228 16.75 19.11 16.47
N ILE A 229 17.85 18.48 16.86
CA ILE A 229 18.32 17.20 16.26
C ILE A 229 17.26 16.11 16.46
N ASP A 230 16.72 15.96 17.67
CA ASP A 230 15.65 14.99 17.94
C ASP A 230 14.44 15.22 17.03
N ILE A 231 14.02 16.47 16.86
CA ILE A 231 12.91 16.80 15.96
C ILE A 231 13.25 16.46 14.51
N ILE A 232 14.45 16.79 14.01
CA ILE A 232 14.90 16.41 12.66
C ILE A 232 14.81 14.89 12.49
N VAL A 233 15.30 14.13 13.47
CA VAL A 233 15.25 12.66 13.47
C VAL A 233 13.80 12.17 13.48
N GLU A 234 12.93 12.72 14.31
CA GLU A 234 11.50 12.37 14.38
C GLU A 234 10.81 12.61 13.02
N PHE A 235 11.06 13.74 12.37
CA PHE A 235 10.55 14.04 11.03
C PHE A 235 11.08 13.07 9.97
N LEU A 236 12.35 12.69 10.05
CA LEU A 236 12.93 11.72 9.13
C LEU A 236 12.37 10.33 9.39
N GLN A 237 12.13 9.92 10.64
CA GLN A 237 11.63 8.58 10.97
C GLN A 237 10.12 8.42 10.73
N ASN A 238 9.33 9.47 10.94
CA ASN A 238 7.88 9.41 10.82
C ASN A 238 7.43 9.05 9.38
N LYS A 239 6.49 8.10 9.26
CA LYS A 239 6.04 7.51 7.98
C LYS A 239 5.45 8.53 7.01
N VAL A 240 4.75 9.55 7.51
CA VAL A 240 4.09 10.57 6.68
C VAL A 240 5.10 11.60 6.21
N THR A 241 5.87 12.16 7.12
CA THR A 241 6.85 13.21 6.82
C THR A 241 8.04 12.68 6.03
N SER A 242 8.48 11.44 6.27
CA SER A 242 9.51 10.80 5.43
C SER A 242 9.06 10.61 3.98
N ARG A 243 7.78 10.28 3.75
CA ARG A 243 7.20 10.22 2.39
C ARG A 243 7.13 11.61 1.75
N MET A 244 6.80 12.65 2.52
CA MET A 244 6.85 14.04 2.04
C MET A 244 8.27 14.46 1.66
N LEU A 245 9.27 14.13 2.47
CA LEU A 245 10.68 14.41 2.17
C LEU A 245 11.20 13.60 0.99
N TYR A 246 10.70 12.37 0.82
CA TYR A 246 10.96 11.59 -0.38
C TYR A 246 10.39 12.27 -1.64
N LEU A 247 9.21 12.89 -1.57
CA LEU A 247 8.68 13.71 -2.67
C LEU A 247 9.54 14.95 -2.91
N ALA A 248 9.99 15.65 -1.86
CA ALA A 248 10.91 16.78 -1.98
C ALA A 248 12.21 16.36 -2.67
N ARG A 249 12.74 15.20 -2.31
CA ARG A 249 13.93 14.61 -2.93
C ARG A 249 13.77 14.34 -4.42
N ARG A 250 12.65 13.75 -4.84
CA ARG A 250 12.38 13.40 -6.24
C ARG A 250 12.17 14.64 -7.11
N ASN A 251 11.47 15.65 -6.58
CA ASN A 251 11.03 16.81 -7.36
C ASN A 251 11.99 18.02 -7.25
N MET A 252 12.81 18.10 -6.20
CA MET A 252 13.78 19.19 -5.96
C MET A 252 15.19 18.64 -5.70
N PRO A 253 15.79 17.89 -6.65
CA PRO A 253 17.05 17.16 -6.43
C PRO A 253 18.24 18.07 -6.13
N SER A 254 18.29 19.27 -6.71
CA SER A 254 19.32 20.29 -6.41
C SER A 254 19.26 20.74 -4.95
N HIS A 255 18.05 20.99 -4.45
CA HIS A 255 17.85 21.42 -3.07
C HIS A 255 18.13 20.24 -2.13
N TRP A 256 17.63 19.05 -2.42
CA TRP A 256 17.95 17.85 -1.64
C TRP A 256 19.46 17.57 -1.57
N GLY A 257 20.18 17.73 -2.69
CA GLY A 257 21.63 17.60 -2.71
C GLY A 257 22.34 18.56 -1.74
N GLY A 258 21.95 19.83 -1.74
CA GLY A 258 22.48 20.82 -0.79
C GLY A 258 22.14 20.50 0.67
N PHE A 259 20.92 19.99 0.91
CA PHE A 259 20.50 19.54 2.25
C PHE A 259 21.38 18.40 2.76
N VAL A 260 21.57 17.36 1.93
CA VAL A 260 22.38 16.19 2.29
C VAL A 260 23.84 16.57 2.54
N GLN A 261 24.42 17.49 1.75
CA GLN A 261 25.78 17.98 1.98
C GLN A 261 25.92 18.64 3.35
N LYS A 262 24.97 19.50 3.74
CA LYS A 262 24.94 20.12 5.07
C LYS A 262 24.76 19.10 6.18
N LEU A 263 23.92 18.11 5.96
CA LEU A 263 23.71 17.02 6.91
C LEU A 263 24.96 16.14 7.07
N GLN A 264 25.73 15.92 6.00
CA GLN A 264 27.02 15.22 6.05
C GLN A 264 28.05 15.99 6.87
N VAL A 265 28.16 17.31 6.67
CA VAL A 265 29.01 18.17 7.49
C VAL A 265 28.59 18.12 8.96
N PHE A 266 27.28 18.18 9.22
CA PHE A 266 26.72 18.09 10.56
C PHE A 266 27.03 16.75 11.22
N ALA A 267 26.74 15.63 10.55
CA ALA A 267 26.99 14.29 11.06
C ALA A 267 28.49 14.06 11.36
N ALA A 268 29.38 14.51 10.47
CA ALA A 268 30.80 14.33 10.64
C ALA A 268 31.39 15.12 11.83
N ASN A 269 30.88 16.34 12.09
CA ASN A 269 31.56 17.30 12.97
C ASN A 269 30.79 17.67 14.25
N SER A 270 29.48 17.41 14.35
CA SER A 270 28.66 17.78 15.51
C SER A 270 29.14 17.10 16.79
N SER A 271 29.45 17.92 17.79
CA SER A 271 29.77 17.50 19.15
C SER A 271 28.50 17.09 19.91
N VAL A 272 27.38 17.79 19.69
CA VAL A 272 26.10 17.50 20.35
C VAL A 272 25.58 16.13 19.90
N LEU A 273 25.59 15.86 18.59
CA LEU A 273 25.14 14.59 18.03
C LEU A 273 25.93 13.40 18.62
N ARG A 274 27.25 13.52 18.78
CA ARG A 274 28.08 12.47 19.39
C ARG A 274 27.76 12.20 20.86
N THR A 275 27.16 13.17 21.57
CA THR A 275 26.76 13.01 22.97
C THR A 275 25.36 12.43 23.15
N MET A 276 24.55 12.32 22.09
CA MET A 276 23.21 11.75 22.15
C MET A 276 23.26 10.22 22.24
N LYS A 277 22.36 9.61 23.01
CA LYS A 277 22.37 8.15 23.25
C LYS A 277 21.61 7.35 22.19
N HIS A 278 20.67 7.98 21.49
CA HIS A 278 19.64 7.30 20.68
C HIS A 278 19.90 7.39 19.17
N ILE A 279 20.83 8.25 18.76
CA ILE A 279 21.12 8.56 17.36
C ILE A 279 22.63 8.72 17.22
N ASN A 280 23.23 8.02 16.25
CA ASN A 280 24.63 8.19 15.87
C ASN A 280 24.73 8.92 14.52
N PRO A 281 25.90 9.52 14.20
CA PRO A 281 26.15 10.15 12.91
C PRO A 281 25.78 9.29 11.70
N GLU A 282 26.14 8.01 11.74
CA GLU A 282 25.85 7.06 10.66
C GLU A 282 24.35 6.80 10.51
N GLY A 283 23.62 6.68 11.63
CA GLY A 283 22.17 6.50 11.65
C GLY A 283 21.44 7.73 11.11
N LEU A 284 21.90 8.94 11.43
CA LEU A 284 21.32 10.17 10.88
C LEU A 284 21.51 10.25 9.35
N LEU A 285 22.67 9.87 8.83
CA LEU A 285 22.92 9.81 7.39
C LEU A 285 22.13 8.70 6.71
N GLN A 286 21.98 7.55 7.37
CA GLN A 286 21.19 6.44 6.86
C GLN A 286 19.70 6.82 6.69
N LEU A 287 19.16 7.65 7.59
CA LEU A 287 17.78 8.13 7.52
C LEU A 287 17.49 8.98 6.26
N THR A 288 18.52 9.56 5.64
CA THR A 288 18.43 10.39 4.41
C THR A 288 19.00 9.73 3.17
N SER A 289 19.78 8.66 3.32
CA SER A 289 20.32 7.87 2.21
C SER A 289 19.22 7.12 1.45
N ASP A 290 19.47 6.81 0.16
CA ASP A 290 18.68 5.85 -0.64
C ASP A 290 18.40 4.53 0.07
N THR A 291 19.32 4.19 0.97
CA THR A 291 19.40 2.93 1.67
C THR A 291 18.89 3.09 3.07
N ARG A 292 17.58 3.33 3.24
CA ARG A 292 16.93 2.97 4.50
C ARG A 292 16.83 1.42 4.58
N ARG A 293 18.01 0.78 4.59
CA ARG A 293 18.23 -0.55 5.17
C ARG A 293 17.94 -0.37 6.65
N LEU A 294 16.90 -1.01 7.16
CA LEU A 294 16.74 -1.23 8.59
C LEU A 294 17.87 -2.16 9.05
N LEU A 295 19.00 -1.58 9.44
CA LEU A 295 20.09 -2.30 10.09
C LEU A 295 19.80 -2.39 11.59
N THR A 296 18.95 -3.34 11.96
CA THR A 296 19.17 -4.11 13.19
C THR A 296 19.41 -5.55 12.78
N ARG A 297 20.69 -5.88 12.86
CA ARG A 297 21.38 -7.16 12.71
C ARG A 297 20.58 -8.37 13.24
N GLU A 298 20.05 -9.18 12.34
CA GLU A 298 20.43 -10.57 12.16
C GLU A 298 19.93 -11.08 10.80
N CYS A 299 20.86 -11.62 10.01
CA CYS A 299 20.57 -12.22 8.71
C CYS A 299 19.59 -13.40 8.88
N LYS A 300 18.36 -13.22 8.40
CA LYS A 300 17.44 -14.22 7.79
C LYS A 300 16.02 -13.67 7.91
N THR A 301 15.63 -12.77 7.01
CA THR A 301 14.24 -12.40 6.65
C THR A 301 14.33 -11.12 5.81
N ILE A 302 14.28 -11.27 4.50
CA ILE A 302 14.01 -10.15 3.60
C ILE A 302 12.48 -10.08 3.56
N SER A 303 11.87 -9.26 4.42
CA SER A 303 10.41 -9.10 4.45
C SER A 303 10.01 -7.68 4.07
N ARG A 304 9.05 -7.57 3.14
CA ARG A 304 8.02 -6.53 2.90
C ARG A 304 8.36 -5.01 2.92
N GLN A 305 9.50 -4.56 3.44
CA GLN A 305 9.89 -3.16 3.60
C GLN A 305 10.70 -2.62 2.40
N GLU A 306 11.38 -3.50 1.65
CA GLU A 306 12.08 -3.14 0.40
C GLU A 306 11.10 -2.86 -0.76
N PHE A 307 9.86 -3.35 -0.65
CA PHE A 307 8.78 -3.20 -1.63
C PHE A 307 8.43 -1.73 -1.95
N HIS A 308 8.42 -0.86 -0.93
CA HIS A 308 8.19 0.58 -1.13
C HIS A 308 9.44 1.34 -1.59
N ALA A 309 10.65 0.81 -1.37
CA ALA A 309 11.90 1.44 -1.78
C ALA A 309 12.19 1.24 -3.27
N VAL A 310 11.85 0.08 -3.84
CA VAL A 310 12.04 -0.23 -5.27
C VAL A 310 11.05 0.56 -6.15
N LEU A 311 9.79 0.70 -5.73
CA LEU A 311 8.81 1.61 -6.35
C LEU A 311 9.27 3.09 -6.31
N SER A 312 10.17 3.41 -5.37
CA SER A 312 10.67 4.75 -5.08
C SER A 312 12.03 5.06 -5.72
N SER A 313 12.69 4.10 -6.38
CA SER A 313 13.94 4.36 -7.09
C SER A 313 13.66 4.68 -8.55
N GLY A 314 13.39 5.96 -8.86
CA GLY A 314 13.39 6.48 -10.24
C GLY A 314 14.78 6.43 -10.92
N SER A 315 15.78 5.80 -10.28
CA SER A 315 17.18 5.78 -10.72
C SER A 315 17.48 4.79 -11.86
N LEU A 316 16.50 4.06 -12.41
CA LEU A 316 16.69 3.37 -13.68
C LEU A 316 16.69 4.32 -14.90
N MET A 317 16.38 5.61 -14.70
CA MET A 317 16.19 6.55 -15.81
C MET A 317 17.46 7.29 -16.27
N SER A 318 18.62 7.18 -15.60
CA SER A 318 19.77 8.06 -15.91
C SER A 318 20.96 7.43 -16.65
N SER A 319 20.93 6.15 -17.04
CA SER A 319 22.03 5.57 -17.85
C SER A 319 21.61 4.76 -19.08
N ALA A 320 20.32 4.66 -19.39
CA ALA A 320 19.83 3.97 -20.58
C ALA A 320 19.20 4.94 -21.58
N CYS A 321 19.98 5.94 -22.02
CA CYS A 321 19.61 6.69 -23.22
C CYS A 321 20.06 5.89 -24.45
N GLN A 322 19.11 5.63 -25.35
CA GLN A 322 19.28 5.19 -26.75
C GLN A 322 19.42 3.68 -27.02
N SER A 323 18.31 2.96 -26.90
CA SER A 323 17.94 1.92 -27.89
C SER A 323 16.47 1.51 -27.70
N HIS A 324 15.71 1.50 -28.78
CA HIS A 324 14.32 1.05 -28.81
C HIS A 324 14.20 -0.38 -28.23
N GLY A 325 13.49 -0.55 -27.10
CA GLY A 325 13.12 -1.88 -26.57
C GLY A 325 13.07 -2.07 -25.03
N MET A 326 13.52 -1.13 -24.20
CA MET A 326 13.81 -1.37 -22.76
C MET A 326 12.94 -0.62 -21.76
N SER A 327 11.63 -0.47 -22.03
CA SER A 327 10.65 0.04 -21.05
C SER A 327 10.12 -1.03 -20.08
N SER A 328 10.52 -2.30 -20.20
CA SER A 328 9.86 -3.42 -19.50
C SER A 328 10.45 -3.81 -18.14
N SER A 329 11.70 -3.43 -17.81
CA SER A 329 12.35 -3.85 -16.55
C SER A 329 11.77 -3.17 -15.30
N ALA A 330 11.21 -1.96 -15.43
CA ALA A 330 10.63 -1.20 -14.33
C ALA A 330 9.34 -1.81 -13.75
N PHE A 331 8.65 -2.66 -14.53
CA PHE A 331 7.38 -3.27 -14.12
C PHE A 331 7.58 -4.63 -13.43
N TRP A 332 8.61 -5.38 -13.82
CA TRP A 332 8.78 -6.77 -13.38
C TRP A 332 9.39 -6.88 -11.99
N LEU A 333 10.38 -6.05 -11.67
CA LEU A 333 11.12 -6.17 -10.40
C LEU A 333 10.22 -6.01 -9.16
N PRO A 334 9.29 -5.04 -9.09
CA PRO A 334 8.41 -4.91 -7.93
C PRO A 334 7.43 -6.08 -7.79
N ILE A 335 7.00 -6.68 -8.90
CA ILE A 335 6.12 -7.85 -8.88
C ILE A 335 6.94 -9.09 -8.51
N ASP A 336 8.12 -9.30 -9.10
CA ASP A 336 9.04 -10.39 -8.78
C ASP A 336 9.34 -10.42 -7.28
N LEU A 337 9.64 -9.26 -6.68
CA LEU A 337 9.90 -9.15 -5.23
C LEU A 337 8.67 -9.46 -4.38
N PHE A 338 7.48 -8.98 -4.77
CA PHE A 338 6.25 -9.30 -4.06
C PHE A 338 5.94 -10.80 -4.13
N LEU A 339 6.09 -11.41 -5.30
CA LEU A 339 5.86 -12.84 -5.48
C LEU A 339 6.86 -13.65 -4.66
N GLU A 340 8.13 -13.23 -4.58
CA GLU A 340 9.14 -13.88 -3.74
C GLU A 340 8.83 -13.74 -2.23
N ASP A 341 8.44 -12.54 -1.77
CA ASP A 341 8.05 -12.27 -0.37
C ASP A 341 6.84 -13.11 0.04
N ALA A 342 5.82 -13.19 -0.83
CA ALA A 342 4.64 -14.04 -0.63
C ALA A 342 5.00 -15.54 -0.57
N MET A 343 6.14 -15.92 -1.15
CA MET A 343 6.62 -17.31 -1.19
C MET A 343 7.54 -17.69 -0.02
N ASP A 344 8.05 -16.73 0.77
CA ASP A 344 8.98 -16.99 1.89
C ASP A 344 8.33 -17.87 2.98
N GLY A 345 7.03 -17.64 3.26
CA GLY A 345 6.24 -18.41 4.22
C GLY A 345 6.66 -18.21 5.69
N SER A 346 7.49 -17.20 5.96
CA SER A 346 7.97 -16.80 7.29
C SER A 346 6.92 -16.01 8.09
N GLU A 347 6.04 -15.29 7.39
CA GLU A 347 4.92 -14.55 7.96
C GLU A 347 3.60 -14.94 7.29
N VAL A 348 2.54 -15.12 8.07
CA VAL A 348 1.17 -15.29 7.56
C VAL A 348 0.65 -13.89 7.23
N ALA A 349 0.41 -13.61 5.95
CA ALA A 349 -0.07 -12.30 5.52
C ALA A 349 -1.52 -12.06 5.99
N GLU A 350 -1.75 -10.92 6.66
CA GLU A 350 -3.09 -10.46 7.08
C GLU A 350 -4.04 -10.16 5.91
N ILE A 351 -3.48 -9.92 4.71
CA ILE A 351 -4.20 -9.55 3.48
C ILE A 351 -3.88 -10.60 2.42
N SER A 352 -4.89 -11.05 1.69
CA SER A 352 -4.69 -12.04 0.61
C SER A 352 -3.72 -11.50 -0.46
N ALA A 353 -3.01 -12.40 -1.13
CA ALA A 353 -2.13 -12.04 -2.24
C ALA A 353 -2.94 -11.44 -3.41
N VAL A 354 -4.17 -11.92 -3.62
CA VAL A 354 -5.11 -11.35 -4.61
C VAL A 354 -5.40 -9.88 -4.29
N GLU A 355 -5.75 -9.58 -3.04
CA GLU A 355 -6.03 -8.22 -2.59
C GLU A 355 -4.77 -7.35 -2.55
N SER A 356 -3.60 -7.90 -2.28
CA SER A 356 -2.34 -7.14 -2.37
C SER A 356 -2.00 -6.75 -3.81
N LEU A 357 -2.25 -7.65 -4.77
CA LEU A 357 -2.07 -7.37 -6.20
C LEU A 357 -3.10 -6.36 -6.74
N THR A 358 -4.34 -6.41 -6.24
CA THR A 358 -5.49 -5.65 -6.77
C THR A 358 -6.02 -4.52 -5.89
N GLY A 359 -6.36 -4.82 -4.63
CA GLY A 359 -6.95 -3.91 -3.63
C GLY A 359 -5.95 -2.95 -2.97
N ALA A 360 -4.74 -3.41 -2.63
CA ALA A 360 -3.62 -2.53 -2.26
C ALA A 360 -3.00 -1.83 -3.49
N GLY A 361 -3.46 -2.20 -4.69
CA GLY A 361 -3.21 -1.50 -5.93
C GLY A 361 -1.81 -1.70 -6.50
N LEU A 362 -1.08 -2.78 -6.23
CA LEU A 362 0.29 -2.94 -6.79
C LEU A 362 0.29 -2.84 -8.32
N VAL A 363 -0.53 -3.64 -9.00
CA VAL A 363 -0.58 -3.66 -10.47
C VAL A 363 -1.08 -2.32 -11.02
N LYS A 364 -2.09 -1.72 -10.36
CA LYS A 364 -2.65 -0.42 -10.75
C LYS A 364 -1.68 0.73 -10.51
N ALA A 365 -0.97 0.73 -9.38
CA ALA A 365 0.02 1.72 -9.02
C ALA A 365 1.23 1.62 -9.95
N LEU A 366 1.69 0.41 -10.26
CA LEU A 366 2.75 0.21 -11.26
C LEU A 366 2.32 0.71 -12.64
N GLN A 367 1.06 0.45 -13.04
CA GLN A 367 0.52 0.93 -14.31
C GLN A 367 0.45 2.46 -14.33
N ALA A 368 -0.03 3.09 -13.24
CA ALA A 368 -0.16 4.54 -13.11
C ALA A 368 1.20 5.25 -13.01
N VAL A 369 2.12 4.75 -12.19
CA VAL A 369 3.46 5.33 -11.96
C VAL A 369 4.31 5.26 -13.22
N ASN A 370 4.20 4.17 -13.99
CA ASN A 370 4.96 3.99 -15.22
C ASN A 370 4.22 4.51 -16.47
N ALA A 371 2.99 5.04 -16.33
CA ALA A 371 2.13 5.49 -17.42
C ALA A 371 2.02 4.46 -18.57
N THR A 372 1.95 3.17 -18.23
CA THR A 372 1.92 2.08 -19.21
C THR A 372 0.49 1.69 -19.59
N THR A 373 0.33 0.96 -20.70
CA THR A 373 -0.96 0.37 -21.06
C THR A 373 -1.30 -0.81 -20.13
N TRP A 374 -2.59 -1.14 -19.97
CA TRP A 374 -3.00 -2.33 -19.23
C TRP A 374 -2.42 -3.61 -19.84
N HIS A 375 -2.23 -3.62 -21.17
CA HIS A 375 -1.50 -4.68 -21.87
C HIS A 375 -0.12 -4.95 -21.25
N ASN A 376 0.71 -3.91 -21.11
CA ASN A 376 2.06 -4.04 -20.54
C ASN A 376 2.01 -4.40 -19.05
N ALA A 377 1.00 -3.92 -18.33
CA ALA A 377 0.82 -4.24 -16.92
C ALA A 377 0.48 -5.72 -16.71
N PHE A 378 -0.49 -6.25 -17.46
CA PHE A 378 -0.81 -7.67 -17.43
C PHE A 378 0.35 -8.54 -17.91
N LEU A 379 1.06 -8.11 -18.96
CA LEU A 379 2.20 -8.85 -19.48
C LEU A 379 3.32 -8.95 -18.45
N GLY A 380 3.60 -7.86 -17.74
CA GLY A 380 4.58 -7.85 -16.66
C GLY A 380 4.20 -8.77 -15.50
N LEU A 381 2.93 -8.76 -15.10
CA LEU A 381 2.41 -9.65 -14.06
C LEU A 381 2.55 -11.13 -14.45
N TRP A 382 2.15 -11.50 -15.66
CA TRP A 382 2.27 -12.88 -16.17
C TRP A 382 3.72 -13.34 -16.32
N ILE A 383 4.60 -12.48 -16.82
CA ILE A 383 6.03 -12.79 -16.95
C ILE A 383 6.66 -13.04 -15.57
N SER A 384 6.32 -12.21 -14.58
CA SER A 384 6.82 -12.37 -13.21
C SER A 384 6.33 -13.67 -12.56
N ALA A 385 5.04 -13.99 -12.67
CA ALA A 385 4.49 -15.25 -12.17
C ALA A 385 5.09 -16.48 -12.87
N LEU A 386 5.34 -16.40 -14.18
CA LEU A 386 6.01 -17.48 -14.90
C LEU A 386 7.49 -17.62 -14.49
N ARG A 387 8.20 -16.52 -14.25
CA ARG A 387 9.59 -16.56 -13.76
C ARG A 387 9.67 -17.23 -12.40
N LEU A 388 8.71 -16.98 -11.52
CA LEU A 388 8.59 -17.68 -10.24
C LEU A 388 8.52 -19.20 -10.45
N VAL A 389 7.62 -19.67 -11.34
CA VAL A 389 7.49 -21.09 -11.67
C VAL A 389 8.75 -21.67 -12.32
N GLN A 390 9.43 -20.92 -13.19
CA GLN A 390 10.67 -21.38 -13.83
C GLN A 390 11.86 -21.45 -12.85
N ARG A 391 11.92 -20.59 -11.83
CA ARG A 391 13.00 -20.61 -10.83
C ARG A 391 12.94 -21.87 -9.94
N GLU A 392 11.74 -22.29 -9.56
CA GLU A 392 11.51 -23.52 -8.78
C GLU A 392 11.65 -24.82 -9.61
N ARG A 393 11.94 -24.71 -10.92
CA ARG A 393 12.14 -25.86 -11.81
C ARG A 393 13.42 -26.65 -11.51
N ASP A 394 14.47 -25.96 -11.05
CA ASP A 394 15.77 -26.55 -10.70
C ASP A 394 16.09 -26.22 -9.23
N PRO A 395 15.72 -27.07 -8.25
CA PRO A 395 15.86 -26.79 -6.82
C PRO A 395 17.33 -26.81 -6.42
N ARG A 396 18.02 -25.68 -6.57
CA ARG A 396 19.40 -25.50 -6.09
C ARG A 396 19.48 -24.86 -4.70
N GLU A 397 18.42 -24.20 -4.24
CA GLU A 397 18.37 -23.53 -2.94
C GLU A 397 17.02 -23.78 -2.24
N GLY A 398 16.97 -24.77 -1.34
CA GLY A 398 15.83 -24.98 -0.45
C GLY A 398 15.52 -26.46 -0.18
N PRO A 399 15.12 -26.84 1.05
CA PRO A 399 14.88 -28.25 1.40
C PRO A 399 13.55 -28.84 0.88
N VAL A 400 12.63 -28.05 0.29
CA VAL A 400 11.32 -28.53 -0.23
C VAL A 400 10.92 -27.76 -1.50
N PRO A 401 10.68 -28.42 -2.65
CA PRO A 401 10.21 -27.76 -3.87
C PRO A 401 8.76 -27.29 -3.72
N ARG A 402 8.49 -25.98 -3.89
CA ARG A 402 7.15 -25.35 -3.66
C ARG A 402 6.36 -25.17 -4.96
N LEU A 403 6.42 -26.16 -5.84
CA LEU A 403 5.94 -26.03 -7.20
C LEU A 403 4.42 -25.84 -7.27
N ASP A 404 3.65 -26.57 -6.46
CA ASP A 404 2.19 -26.48 -6.47
C ASP A 404 1.73 -25.10 -5.96
N THR A 405 2.44 -24.52 -4.98
CA THR A 405 2.22 -23.14 -4.52
C THR A 405 2.55 -22.11 -5.60
N CYS A 406 3.65 -22.28 -6.35
CA CYS A 406 3.99 -21.39 -7.47
C CYS A 406 2.95 -21.47 -8.60
N LEU A 407 2.42 -22.65 -8.87
CA LEU A 407 1.35 -22.86 -9.83
C LEU A 407 0.03 -22.26 -9.34
N CYS A 408 -0.26 -22.30 -8.04
CA CYS A 408 -1.36 -21.54 -7.43
C CYS A 408 -1.19 -20.03 -7.65
N MET A 409 0.01 -19.48 -7.41
CA MET A 409 0.30 -18.06 -7.67
C MET A 409 0.07 -17.68 -9.14
N LEU A 410 0.51 -18.52 -10.08
CA LEU A 410 0.32 -18.30 -11.50
C LEU A 410 -1.14 -18.47 -11.94
N LEU A 411 -1.77 -19.62 -11.65
CA LEU A 411 -3.01 -20.05 -12.31
C LEU A 411 -4.28 -19.76 -11.50
N SER A 412 -4.14 -19.40 -10.22
CA SER A 412 -5.24 -19.01 -9.35
C SER A 412 -5.15 -17.54 -8.94
N ILE A 413 -4.11 -17.15 -8.20
CA ILE A 413 -3.98 -15.80 -7.63
C ILE A 413 -3.85 -14.74 -8.72
N THR A 414 -2.96 -14.95 -9.69
CA THR A 414 -2.77 -13.99 -10.79
C THR A 414 -4.02 -13.86 -11.66
N THR A 415 -4.71 -14.97 -11.96
CA THR A 415 -5.99 -14.90 -12.69
C THR A 415 -7.06 -14.15 -11.92
N LEU A 416 -7.23 -14.42 -10.61
CA LEU A 416 -8.20 -13.71 -9.76
C LEU A 416 -7.86 -12.21 -9.69
N ALA A 417 -6.57 -11.87 -9.61
CA ALA A 417 -6.14 -10.49 -9.62
C ALA A 417 -6.51 -9.77 -10.93
N VAL A 418 -6.32 -10.42 -12.07
CA VAL A 418 -6.72 -9.89 -13.38
C VAL A 418 -8.25 -9.79 -13.49
N THR A 419 -9.00 -10.78 -12.99
CA THR A 419 -10.46 -10.75 -12.94
C THR A 419 -10.96 -9.51 -12.22
N ASN A 420 -10.51 -9.26 -10.98
CA ASN A 420 -10.96 -8.12 -10.18
C ASN A 420 -10.69 -6.78 -10.89
N ILE A 421 -9.55 -6.66 -11.57
CA ILE A 421 -9.19 -5.44 -12.32
C ILE A 421 -10.13 -5.20 -13.51
N ILE A 422 -10.57 -6.25 -14.18
CA ILE A 422 -11.48 -6.16 -15.32
C ILE A 422 -12.92 -5.93 -14.84
N GLU A 423 -13.37 -6.67 -13.84
CA GLU A 423 -14.71 -6.52 -13.27
C GLU A 423 -14.95 -5.11 -12.72
N GLU A 424 -13.94 -4.48 -12.11
CA GLU A 424 -14.03 -3.09 -11.67
C GLU A 424 -14.30 -2.10 -12.83
N GLU A 425 -13.65 -2.29 -13.99
CA GLU A 425 -13.93 -1.46 -15.17
C GLU A 425 -15.34 -1.71 -15.71
N GLU A 426 -15.75 -2.97 -15.76
CA GLU A 426 -17.06 -3.34 -16.30
C GLU A 426 -18.20 -2.92 -15.38
N ALA A 427 -17.98 -2.89 -14.06
CA ALA A 427 -18.91 -2.33 -13.09
C ALA A 427 -19.08 -0.81 -13.25
N GLU A 428 -17.96 -0.06 -13.38
CA GLU A 428 -17.97 1.39 -13.64
C GLU A 428 -18.77 1.73 -14.92
N LEU A 429 -18.58 0.96 -16.00
CA LEU A 429 -19.29 1.15 -17.27
C LEU A 429 -20.79 0.80 -17.20
N MET A 430 -21.18 -0.13 -16.33
CA MET A 430 -22.60 -0.45 -16.10
C MET A 430 -23.32 0.67 -15.35
N GLU A 431 -22.69 1.27 -14.34
CA GLU A 431 -23.27 2.42 -13.61
C GLU A 431 -23.46 3.65 -14.51
N GLU A 432 -22.53 3.92 -15.43
CA GLU A 432 -22.66 5.02 -16.40
C GLU A 432 -23.78 4.80 -17.42
N THR A 433 -24.10 3.54 -17.76
CA THR A 433 -25.10 3.19 -18.78
C THR A 433 -26.53 3.15 -18.20
N GLU A 434 -26.71 2.92 -16.89
CA GLU A 434 -28.03 2.90 -16.24
C GLU A 434 -28.72 4.28 -16.20
N GLY A 435 -27.96 5.37 -16.36
CA GLY A 435 -28.51 6.73 -16.50
C GLY A 435 -29.23 7.00 -17.83
N ASP A 436 -29.07 6.13 -18.83
CA ASP A 436 -29.52 6.37 -20.21
C ASP A 436 -30.24 5.12 -20.79
N GLN A 437 -31.39 4.75 -20.21
CA GLN A 437 -32.15 3.61 -20.72
C GLN A 437 -33.07 3.96 -21.90
N THR A 438 -32.79 3.36 -23.06
CA THR A 438 -33.84 2.76 -23.90
C THR A 438 -33.39 1.41 -24.48
N ASN A 439 -33.98 0.34 -23.93
CA ASN A 439 -34.18 -1.00 -24.47
C ASN A 439 -33.56 -1.35 -25.84
N GLN A 440 -32.32 -1.81 -25.87
CA GLN A 440 -31.88 -2.92 -26.73
C GLN A 440 -30.77 -3.71 -26.02
N ARG A 441 -31.02 -5.00 -25.75
CA ARG A 441 -30.02 -5.98 -25.32
C ARG A 441 -29.03 -6.22 -26.46
N LYS A 442 -28.11 -5.29 -26.69
CA LYS A 442 -26.93 -5.50 -27.51
C LYS A 442 -25.84 -6.03 -26.58
N GLU A 443 -25.16 -7.09 -27.01
CA GLU A 443 -23.94 -7.60 -26.38
C GLU A 443 -23.04 -6.39 -26.04
N GLN A 444 -22.88 -6.14 -24.73
CA GLN A 444 -22.07 -5.02 -24.26
C GLN A 444 -20.65 -5.20 -24.79
N ALA A 445 -20.15 -4.18 -25.48
CA ALA A 445 -18.81 -4.22 -26.04
C ALA A 445 -17.80 -4.46 -24.91
N PRO A 446 -16.87 -5.42 -25.05
CA PRO A 446 -15.92 -5.73 -23.97
C PRO A 446 -15.09 -4.50 -23.59
N GLY A 447 -14.88 -4.30 -22.29
CA GLY A 447 -14.09 -3.22 -21.71
C GLY A 447 -12.68 -3.13 -22.29
N LYS A 448 -12.05 -1.96 -22.17
CA LYS A 448 -10.72 -1.72 -22.75
C LYS A 448 -9.67 -2.63 -22.11
N ARG A 449 -9.77 -2.89 -20.80
CA ARG A 449 -8.85 -3.80 -20.07
C ARG A 449 -8.98 -5.25 -20.57
N ARG A 450 -10.19 -5.73 -20.89
CA ARG A 450 -10.39 -7.09 -21.44
C ARG A 450 -9.72 -7.25 -22.82
N LYS A 451 -9.79 -6.24 -23.68
CA LYS A 451 -9.08 -6.25 -24.99
C LYS A 451 -7.56 -6.23 -24.80
N ASP A 452 -7.07 -5.44 -23.86
CA ASP A 452 -5.65 -5.38 -23.50
C ASP A 452 -5.14 -6.71 -22.92
N LEU A 453 -5.98 -7.45 -22.18
CA LEU A 453 -5.66 -8.82 -21.73
C LEU A 453 -5.53 -9.80 -22.90
N VAL A 454 -6.48 -9.80 -23.85
CA VAL A 454 -6.44 -10.68 -25.03
C VAL A 454 -5.14 -10.47 -25.82
N THR A 455 -4.80 -9.21 -26.10
CA THR A 455 -3.55 -8.90 -26.81
C THR A 455 -2.32 -9.28 -25.99
N CYS A 456 -2.36 -9.14 -24.67
CA CYS A 456 -1.28 -9.57 -23.76
C CYS A 456 -1.05 -11.08 -23.84
N LEU A 457 -2.09 -11.90 -23.71
CA LEU A 457 -1.98 -13.35 -23.77
C LEU A 457 -1.64 -13.87 -25.16
N GLN A 458 -1.96 -13.14 -26.23
CA GLN A 458 -1.46 -13.41 -27.56
C GLN A 458 0.07 -13.18 -27.64
N ARG A 459 0.55 -12.03 -27.16
CA ARG A 459 1.98 -11.68 -27.09
C ARG A 459 2.79 -12.55 -26.15
N LEU A 460 2.18 -13.08 -25.09
CA LEU A 460 2.84 -13.98 -24.17
C LEU A 460 3.38 -15.24 -24.88
N GLY A 461 2.75 -15.64 -26.00
CA GLY A 461 3.21 -16.74 -26.84
C GLY A 461 4.61 -16.55 -27.41
N ASP A 462 5.08 -15.31 -27.56
CA ASP A 462 6.42 -14.98 -28.08
C ASP A 462 7.54 -15.38 -27.08
N TYR A 463 7.20 -15.67 -25.81
CA TYR A 463 8.14 -16.03 -24.74
C TYR A 463 8.25 -17.55 -24.53
N GLU A 464 8.56 -18.30 -25.60
CA GLU A 464 8.55 -19.78 -25.60
C GLU A 464 9.36 -20.41 -24.45
N THR A 465 10.55 -19.87 -24.14
CA THR A 465 11.43 -20.38 -23.08
C THR A 465 10.84 -20.26 -21.69
N LEU A 466 10.00 -19.24 -21.47
CA LEU A 466 9.35 -18.98 -20.18
C LEU A 466 8.10 -19.84 -20.00
N LEU A 467 7.49 -20.26 -21.10
CA LEU A 467 6.27 -21.08 -21.13
C LEU A 467 6.54 -22.57 -21.02
N THR A 468 7.80 -23.03 -21.00
CA THR A 468 8.11 -24.45 -20.90
C THR A 468 7.60 -25.04 -19.59
N PRO A 469 6.76 -26.10 -19.60
CA PRO A 469 6.15 -26.61 -18.39
C PRO A 469 7.14 -27.45 -17.55
N PRO A 470 7.02 -27.43 -16.21
CA PRO A 470 7.68 -28.40 -15.33
C PRO A 470 7.21 -29.83 -15.62
N GLN A 471 8.08 -30.82 -15.37
CA GLN A 471 7.82 -32.22 -15.73
C GLN A 471 6.54 -32.79 -15.10
N SER A 472 6.24 -32.41 -13.86
CA SER A 472 5.06 -32.84 -13.10
C SER A 472 3.73 -32.36 -13.68
N VAL A 473 3.75 -31.30 -14.51
CA VAL A 473 2.54 -30.66 -15.06
C VAL A 473 2.40 -30.88 -16.57
N CYS A 474 3.37 -31.52 -17.21
CA CYS A 474 3.38 -31.76 -18.66
C CYS A 474 2.10 -32.47 -19.14
N SER A 475 1.60 -33.45 -18.39
CA SER A 475 0.36 -34.16 -18.73
C SER A 475 -0.85 -33.23 -18.77
N VAL A 476 -1.01 -32.36 -17.77
CA VAL A 476 -2.13 -31.43 -17.63
C VAL A 476 -2.07 -30.34 -18.72
N VAL A 477 -0.86 -29.86 -19.02
CA VAL A 477 -0.60 -28.91 -20.10
C VAL A 477 -0.94 -29.50 -21.47
N ASN A 478 -0.54 -30.75 -21.72
CA ASN A 478 -0.85 -31.45 -22.96
C ASN A 478 -2.35 -31.73 -23.09
N GLN A 479 -3.04 -31.99 -21.98
CA GLN A 479 -4.49 -32.13 -21.95
C GLN A 479 -5.20 -30.81 -22.34
N ALA A 480 -4.74 -29.67 -21.81
CA ALA A 480 -5.28 -28.36 -22.20
C ALA A 480 -5.05 -28.07 -23.70
N ALA A 481 -3.88 -28.40 -24.23
CA ALA A 481 -3.60 -28.32 -25.67
C ALA A 481 -4.50 -29.25 -26.50
N ALA A 482 -4.69 -30.49 -26.06
CA ALA A 482 -5.58 -31.46 -26.71
C ALA A 482 -7.03 -30.97 -26.74
N LYS A 483 -7.52 -30.37 -25.65
CA LYS A 483 -8.86 -29.77 -25.55
C LYS A 483 -9.05 -28.68 -26.61
N ALA A 484 -8.08 -27.77 -26.75
CA ALA A 484 -8.13 -26.72 -27.76
C ALA A 484 -8.09 -27.27 -29.20
N ILE A 485 -7.28 -28.31 -29.46
CA ILE A 485 -7.23 -29.01 -30.76
C ILE A 485 -8.60 -29.62 -31.09
N MET A 486 -9.19 -30.35 -30.14
CA MET A 486 -10.50 -30.98 -30.32
C MET A 486 -11.57 -29.95 -30.65
N PHE A 487 -11.61 -28.83 -29.91
CA PHE A 487 -12.56 -27.75 -30.15
C PHE A 487 -12.41 -27.12 -31.54
N ARG A 488 -11.17 -26.85 -31.99
CA ARG A 488 -10.90 -26.33 -33.34
C ARG A 488 -11.29 -27.30 -34.45
N SER A 489 -11.14 -28.60 -34.22
CA SER A 489 -11.42 -29.64 -35.22
C SER A 489 -12.91 -29.92 -35.44
N GLY A 490 -13.80 -29.30 -34.66
CA GLY A 490 -15.24 -29.53 -34.77
C GLY A 490 -15.69 -30.92 -34.29
N LEU A 491 -14.79 -31.73 -33.73
CA LEU A 491 -15.17 -32.94 -33.01
C LEU A 491 -15.88 -32.52 -31.71
N THR A 492 -17.20 -32.44 -31.76
CA THR A 492 -18.01 -32.34 -30.55
C THR A 492 -17.84 -33.64 -29.79
N VAL A 493 -17.03 -33.62 -28.72
CA VAL A 493 -17.09 -34.63 -27.68
C VAL A 493 -18.51 -34.53 -27.11
N SER A 494 -19.33 -35.52 -27.45
CA SER A 494 -20.71 -35.60 -27.00
C SER A 494 -20.74 -35.60 -25.47
N ASN A 495 -21.45 -34.62 -24.92
CA ASN A 495 -21.80 -34.40 -23.51
C ASN A 495 -20.78 -33.58 -22.69
N GLY A 496 -21.23 -32.44 -22.18
CA GLY A 496 -20.46 -31.35 -21.55
C GLY A 496 -19.86 -31.63 -20.18
N TYR A 497 -19.39 -32.85 -19.93
CA TYR A 497 -18.61 -33.20 -18.75
C TYR A 497 -17.21 -33.61 -19.21
N HIS A 498 -16.29 -32.65 -19.20
CA HIS A 498 -14.91 -32.86 -19.60
C HIS A 498 -14.11 -33.44 -18.45
N GLU A 499 -14.07 -34.76 -18.38
CA GLU A 499 -13.10 -35.44 -17.54
C GLU A 499 -11.79 -35.71 -18.27
N SER A 500 -10.72 -35.67 -17.48
CA SER A 500 -9.36 -35.96 -17.91
C SER A 500 -9.28 -37.28 -18.65
N VAL A 501 -8.90 -37.21 -19.93
CA VAL A 501 -8.47 -38.39 -20.68
C VAL A 501 -7.23 -38.93 -19.96
N SER A 502 -7.25 -40.23 -19.64
CA SER A 502 -6.12 -40.91 -19.02
C SER A 502 -4.85 -40.72 -19.85
N VAL A 503 -3.71 -40.53 -19.18
CA VAL A 503 -2.39 -40.28 -19.79
C VAL A 503 -2.00 -41.38 -20.80
N ASN A 504 -2.55 -42.59 -20.65
CA ASN A 504 -2.28 -43.74 -21.50
C ASN A 504 -3.05 -43.74 -22.82
N ASP A 505 -4.07 -42.88 -22.96
CA ASP A 505 -4.98 -42.84 -24.12
C ASP A 505 -4.82 -41.59 -25.00
N MET A 506 -3.86 -40.71 -24.67
CA MET A 506 -3.59 -39.49 -25.43
C MET A 506 -2.66 -39.75 -26.63
N PRO A 507 -2.93 -39.15 -27.82
CA PRO A 507 -2.00 -39.21 -28.93
C PRO A 507 -0.69 -38.54 -28.54
N ILE A 508 0.42 -39.17 -28.92
CA ILE A 508 1.82 -38.82 -28.58
C ILE A 508 2.25 -37.41 -29.05
N ASN A 509 1.37 -36.64 -29.74
CA ASN A 509 1.72 -35.42 -30.46
C ASN A 509 1.09 -34.12 -29.94
N CYS A 510 0.30 -34.13 -28.87
CA CYS A 510 -0.24 -32.89 -28.28
C CYS A 510 0.78 -32.28 -27.31
N VAL A 511 1.74 -31.50 -27.82
CA VAL A 511 2.73 -30.80 -26.99
C VAL A 511 2.21 -29.40 -26.64
N GLY A 512 1.81 -29.22 -25.38
CA GLY A 512 1.36 -27.93 -24.84
C GLY A 512 2.47 -27.17 -24.12
N ASN A 513 2.14 -25.96 -23.68
CA ASN A 513 2.98 -25.12 -22.82
C ASN A 513 2.12 -24.40 -21.75
N LEU A 514 2.74 -23.71 -20.79
CA LEU A 514 2.03 -23.07 -19.67
C LEU A 514 0.96 -22.05 -20.10
N ARG A 515 1.09 -21.46 -21.30
CA ARG A 515 0.08 -20.56 -21.87
C ARG A 515 -1.27 -21.24 -22.07
N HIS A 516 -1.28 -22.55 -22.33
CA HIS A 516 -2.53 -23.31 -22.42
C HIS A 516 -3.27 -23.32 -21.09
N LEU A 517 -2.57 -23.54 -19.97
CA LEU A 517 -3.17 -23.51 -18.64
C LEU A 517 -3.64 -22.11 -18.24
N ILE A 518 -2.85 -21.07 -18.55
CA ILE A 518 -3.26 -19.67 -18.28
C ILE A 518 -4.55 -19.34 -19.02
N VAL A 519 -4.66 -19.71 -20.30
CA VAL A 519 -5.88 -19.49 -21.09
C VAL A 519 -7.04 -20.31 -20.55
N GLU A 520 -6.85 -21.58 -20.21
CA GLU A 520 -7.90 -22.39 -19.56
C GLU A 520 -8.39 -21.75 -18.25
N ALA A 521 -7.49 -21.24 -17.42
CA ALA A 521 -7.82 -20.58 -16.17
C ALA A 521 -8.59 -19.27 -16.38
N CYS A 522 -8.27 -18.51 -17.44
CA CYS A 522 -9.02 -17.32 -17.82
C CYS A 522 -10.41 -17.65 -18.40
N ILE A 523 -10.53 -18.75 -19.17
CA ILE A 523 -11.82 -19.21 -19.71
C ILE A 523 -12.71 -19.73 -18.58
N ALA A 524 -12.17 -20.50 -17.63
CA ALA A 524 -12.92 -21.02 -16.49
C ALA A 524 -13.52 -19.90 -15.62
N ARG A 525 -12.83 -18.75 -15.54
CA ARG A 525 -13.27 -17.55 -14.82
C ARG A 525 -14.08 -16.56 -15.66
N ASN A 526 -14.51 -16.95 -16.86
CA ASN A 526 -15.31 -16.12 -17.77
C ASN A 526 -14.63 -14.77 -18.15
N ILE A 527 -13.30 -14.71 -18.09
CA ILE A 527 -12.53 -13.54 -18.53
C ILE A 527 -12.28 -13.62 -20.04
N LEU A 528 -12.12 -14.85 -20.55
CA LEU A 528 -11.99 -15.19 -21.96
C LEU A 528 -13.11 -16.15 -22.39
N ASP A 529 -13.43 -16.13 -23.67
CA ASP A 529 -14.28 -17.11 -24.32
C ASP A 529 -13.44 -18.21 -25.01
N THR A 530 -14.11 -19.25 -25.51
CA THR A 530 -13.47 -20.33 -26.27
C THR A 530 -12.94 -19.86 -27.64
N SER A 531 -13.18 -18.61 -28.04
CA SER A 531 -12.57 -18.03 -29.23
C SER A 531 -11.04 -17.96 -29.13
N ALA A 532 -10.50 -17.93 -27.89
CA ALA A 532 -9.07 -17.97 -27.62
C ALA A 532 -8.37 -19.19 -28.25
N TYR A 533 -9.07 -20.31 -28.41
CA TYR A 533 -8.52 -21.50 -29.06
C TYR A 533 -8.15 -21.26 -30.53
N PHE A 534 -8.76 -20.29 -31.19
CA PHE A 534 -8.50 -19.94 -32.59
C PHE A 534 -7.38 -18.92 -32.77
N TRP A 535 -6.73 -18.46 -31.69
CA TRP A 535 -5.64 -17.49 -31.81
C TRP A 535 -4.47 -18.03 -32.67
N PRO A 536 -3.88 -17.20 -33.55
CA PRO A 536 -2.72 -17.60 -34.34
C PRO A 536 -1.60 -18.14 -33.45
N GLY A 537 -1.04 -19.30 -33.82
CA GLY A 537 0.05 -19.93 -33.07
C GLY A 537 -0.33 -20.51 -31.70
N TYR A 538 -1.60 -20.48 -31.29
CA TYR A 538 -2.03 -21.06 -30.00
C TYR A 538 -1.98 -22.60 -30.01
N VAL A 539 -2.41 -23.21 -31.11
CA VAL A 539 -2.36 -24.67 -31.30
C VAL A 539 -1.53 -24.97 -32.55
N SER A 540 -0.58 -25.90 -32.41
CA SER A 540 0.29 -26.33 -33.52
C SER A 540 -0.51 -27.02 -34.62
N ALA A 541 -0.42 -26.52 -35.86
CA ALA A 541 -1.16 -27.02 -37.04
C ALA A 541 -0.74 -28.42 -37.53
N ARG A 542 0.09 -29.17 -36.78
CA ARG A 542 0.63 -30.48 -37.21
C ARG A 542 -0.33 -31.67 -36.99
N SER A 543 -1.50 -31.48 -36.37
CA SER A 543 -2.42 -32.58 -36.06
C SER A 543 -3.51 -32.78 -37.13
N ASN A 544 -3.13 -33.16 -38.35
CA ASN A 544 -4.08 -33.62 -39.38
C ASN A 544 -4.43 -35.12 -39.26
N GLN A 545 -4.06 -35.78 -38.15
CA GLN A 545 -4.42 -37.17 -37.91
C GLN A 545 -5.71 -37.23 -37.10
N VAL A 546 -6.75 -37.76 -37.76
CA VAL A 546 -8.05 -38.07 -37.17
C VAL A 546 -7.85 -38.90 -35.90
N LEU A 547 -8.30 -38.36 -34.77
CA LEU A 547 -8.29 -39.01 -33.47
C LEU A 547 -9.18 -40.26 -33.55
N ARG A 548 -8.60 -41.46 -33.69
CA ARG A 548 -9.35 -42.71 -33.69
C ARG A 548 -9.69 -43.09 -32.25
N ASN A 549 -10.99 -43.12 -31.95
CA ASN A 549 -11.69 -43.79 -30.85
C ASN A 549 -10.84 -44.09 -29.60
N VAL A 550 -10.87 -43.16 -28.63
CA VAL A 550 -10.43 -43.40 -27.26
C VAL A 550 -11.47 -44.29 -26.56
N PRO A 551 -11.08 -45.38 -25.87
CA PRO A 551 -12.00 -46.14 -25.04
C PRO A 551 -12.49 -45.26 -23.89
N SER A 552 -13.80 -45.24 -23.65
CA SER A 552 -14.43 -44.46 -22.59
C SER A 552 -13.96 -44.93 -21.21
N GLN A 553 -12.98 -44.26 -20.61
CA GLN A 553 -12.79 -44.37 -19.17
C GLN A 553 -13.97 -43.71 -18.44
N VAL A 554 -14.34 -44.31 -17.33
CA VAL A 554 -15.55 -44.00 -16.55
C VAL A 554 -15.47 -42.55 -16.09
N PRO A 555 -16.47 -41.71 -16.43
CA PRO A 555 -16.42 -40.32 -16.03
C PRO A 555 -16.81 -40.19 -14.54
N SER A 556 -15.82 -40.14 -13.67
CA SER A 556 -15.76 -39.92 -12.22
C SER A 556 -16.61 -38.74 -11.69
N TRP A 557 -16.29 -37.49 -12.03
CA TRP A 557 -17.01 -36.28 -11.60
C TRP A 557 -18.41 -36.18 -12.24
N SER A 558 -18.57 -36.60 -13.50
CA SER A 558 -19.89 -36.62 -14.13
C SER A 558 -20.80 -37.68 -13.52
N SER A 559 -20.25 -38.82 -13.09
CA SER A 559 -21.00 -39.90 -12.46
C SER A 559 -21.51 -39.48 -11.10
N ILE A 560 -20.72 -38.73 -10.33
CA ILE A 560 -21.20 -38.17 -9.06
C ILE A 560 -22.28 -37.13 -9.29
N MET A 561 -22.13 -36.25 -10.30
CA MET A 561 -23.17 -35.26 -10.65
C MET A 561 -24.49 -35.93 -11.06
N LYS A 562 -24.43 -37.09 -11.74
CA LYS A 562 -25.58 -37.92 -12.10
C LYS A 562 -26.18 -38.75 -10.94
N GLY A 563 -25.63 -38.64 -9.73
CA GLY A 563 -26.18 -39.26 -8.52
C GLY A 563 -25.63 -40.63 -8.15
N SER A 564 -24.48 -41.02 -8.72
CA SER A 564 -23.82 -42.28 -8.33
C SER A 564 -23.31 -42.20 -6.88
N PRO A 565 -23.43 -43.30 -6.08
CA PRO A 565 -22.94 -43.32 -4.71
C PRO A 565 -21.41 -43.26 -4.67
N LEU A 566 -20.86 -42.70 -3.58
CA LEU A 566 -19.43 -42.51 -3.39
C LEU A 566 -18.74 -43.83 -3.02
N THR A 567 -18.44 -44.66 -4.03
CA THR A 567 -17.70 -45.91 -3.85
C THR A 567 -16.20 -45.67 -3.65
N PRO A 568 -15.44 -46.56 -2.97
CA PRO A 568 -13.99 -46.38 -2.76
C PRO A 568 -13.19 -46.22 -4.06
N SER A 569 -13.56 -46.92 -5.12
CA SER A 569 -12.95 -46.77 -6.46
C SER A 569 -13.20 -45.39 -7.06
N LEU A 570 -14.40 -44.85 -6.88
CA LEU A 570 -14.76 -43.50 -7.34
C LEU A 570 -14.03 -42.45 -6.48
N GLY A 571 -13.99 -42.63 -5.16
CA GLY A 571 -13.26 -41.75 -4.25
C GLY A 571 -11.79 -41.60 -4.63
N ASN A 572 -11.09 -42.70 -4.88
CA ASN A 572 -9.68 -42.67 -5.31
C ASN A 572 -9.46 -41.93 -6.64
N ALA A 573 -10.39 -42.05 -7.59
CA ALA A 573 -10.33 -41.32 -8.85
C ALA A 573 -10.54 -39.80 -8.65
N LEU A 574 -11.50 -39.41 -7.81
CA LEU A 574 -11.81 -38.01 -7.47
C LEU A 574 -10.71 -37.35 -6.64
N VAL A 575 -9.99 -38.10 -5.80
CA VAL A 575 -8.81 -37.61 -5.07
C VAL A 575 -7.66 -37.30 -6.03
N ALA A 576 -7.51 -38.09 -7.09
CA ALA A 576 -6.41 -37.94 -8.05
C ALA A 576 -6.67 -36.92 -9.17
N THR A 577 -7.94 -36.55 -9.41
CA THR A 577 -8.34 -35.66 -10.50
C THR A 577 -9.05 -34.42 -9.97
N PRO A 578 -8.57 -33.20 -10.28
CA PRO A 578 -9.24 -31.99 -9.82
C PRO A 578 -10.61 -31.84 -10.49
N ALA A 579 -11.57 -31.25 -9.77
CA ALA A 579 -12.84 -30.87 -10.37
C ALA A 579 -12.62 -29.83 -11.49
N SER A 580 -13.46 -29.89 -12.54
CA SER A 580 -13.21 -29.22 -13.82
C SER A 580 -13.95 -27.89 -13.98
N SER A 581 -14.96 -27.68 -13.13
CA SER A 581 -16.07 -26.71 -13.21
C SER A 581 -16.08 -25.70 -14.37
N TYR A 582 -17.12 -25.80 -15.20
CA TYR A 582 -17.75 -24.69 -15.91
C TYR A 582 -19.17 -24.42 -15.35
N PRO A 583 -19.62 -23.16 -15.29
CA PRO A 583 -20.98 -22.81 -14.88
C PRO A 583 -21.92 -22.79 -16.08
N LEU A 584 -23.13 -23.35 -15.92
CA LEU A 584 -24.28 -22.96 -16.71
C LEU A 584 -25.18 -22.15 -15.77
N LEU A 585 -25.03 -20.82 -15.85
CA LEU A 585 -25.72 -19.77 -15.08
C LEU A 585 -25.48 -19.76 -13.55
N PHE A 586 -24.80 -18.68 -13.10
CA PHE A 586 -24.58 -18.22 -11.71
C PHE A 586 -23.55 -18.98 -10.84
N LEU A 587 -22.31 -18.48 -10.87
CA LEU A 587 -21.37 -18.26 -9.74
C LEU A 587 -21.08 -19.38 -8.70
N LYS A 588 -21.38 -20.66 -8.95
CA LYS A 588 -20.97 -21.74 -8.03
C LYS A 588 -20.37 -22.98 -8.73
N PRO A 589 -19.26 -23.56 -8.22
CA PRO A 589 -18.73 -24.83 -8.69
C PRO A 589 -19.58 -26.01 -8.18
N ALA A 590 -20.56 -26.42 -8.97
CA ALA A 590 -21.54 -27.44 -8.61
C ALA A 590 -20.92 -28.81 -8.22
N GLU A 591 -19.77 -29.17 -8.80
CA GLU A 591 -19.07 -30.44 -8.52
C GLU A 591 -18.53 -30.48 -7.08
N ILE A 592 -17.91 -29.39 -6.62
CA ILE A 592 -17.32 -29.32 -5.27
C ILE A 592 -18.38 -29.03 -4.22
N GLU A 593 -19.38 -28.22 -4.55
CA GLU A 593 -20.51 -27.96 -3.65
C GLU A 593 -21.22 -29.28 -3.30
N LYS A 594 -21.40 -30.18 -4.27
CA LYS A 594 -21.95 -31.51 -4.03
C LYS A 594 -21.09 -32.37 -3.08
N ILE A 595 -19.76 -32.33 -3.22
CA ILE A 595 -18.86 -33.01 -2.29
C ILE A 595 -18.92 -32.39 -0.90
N TYR A 596 -19.00 -31.06 -0.81
CA TYR A 596 -19.17 -30.36 0.46
C TYR A 596 -20.49 -30.72 1.15
N GLU A 597 -21.59 -30.81 0.41
CA GLU A 597 -22.88 -31.27 0.94
C GLU A 597 -22.79 -32.70 1.50
N ILE A 598 -22.08 -33.59 0.81
CA ILE A 598 -21.81 -34.96 1.31
C ILE A 598 -20.94 -34.90 2.59
N ALA A 599 -19.96 -34.00 2.65
CA ALA A 599 -19.12 -33.81 3.84
C ALA A 599 -19.88 -33.28 5.06
N VAL A 600 -21.00 -32.56 4.85
CA VAL A 600 -21.84 -32.04 5.94
C VAL A 600 -22.93 -33.03 6.33
N ASN A 601 -23.63 -33.61 5.35
CA ASN A 601 -24.87 -34.36 5.54
C ASN A 601 -24.74 -35.89 5.38
N GLY A 602 -23.59 -36.39 4.90
CA GLY A 602 -23.38 -37.82 4.65
C GLY A 602 -23.21 -38.66 5.92
N SER A 603 -23.12 -39.97 5.73
CA SER A 603 -22.64 -40.90 6.77
C SER A 603 -21.18 -40.66 7.14
N ASP A 604 -20.71 -41.17 8.28
CA ASP A 604 -19.33 -40.92 8.73
C ASP A 604 -18.26 -41.35 7.70
N GLU A 605 -18.48 -42.46 7.00
CA GLU A 605 -17.61 -42.94 5.92
C GLU A 605 -17.64 -42.04 4.67
N GLU A 606 -18.83 -41.52 4.33
CA GLU A 606 -19.00 -40.58 3.23
C GLU A 606 -18.38 -39.22 3.56
N LYS A 607 -18.47 -38.77 4.81
CA LYS A 607 -17.82 -37.55 5.31
C LYS A 607 -16.30 -37.65 5.20
N ILE A 608 -15.72 -38.75 5.68
CA ILE A 608 -14.27 -39.01 5.57
C ILE A 608 -13.83 -39.06 4.10
N SER A 609 -14.59 -39.73 3.25
CA SER A 609 -14.31 -39.82 1.82
C SER A 609 -14.39 -38.45 1.13
N ALA A 610 -15.41 -37.65 1.44
CA ALA A 610 -15.59 -36.30 0.92
C ALA A 610 -14.48 -35.34 1.39
N ALA A 611 -14.08 -35.41 2.66
CA ALA A 611 -12.93 -34.66 3.17
C ALA A 611 -11.64 -35.02 2.43
N THR A 612 -11.41 -36.31 2.17
CA THR A 612 -10.24 -36.79 1.43
C THR A 612 -10.24 -36.26 -0.01
N ILE A 613 -11.40 -36.21 -0.67
CA ILE A 613 -11.56 -35.67 -2.03
C ILE A 613 -11.28 -34.17 -2.06
N LEU A 614 -11.80 -33.41 -1.10
CA LEU A 614 -11.57 -31.96 -1.01
C LEU A 614 -10.09 -31.63 -0.78
N CYS A 615 -9.40 -32.38 0.09
CA CYS A 615 -7.98 -32.23 0.36
C CYS A 615 -7.06 -32.82 -0.73
N GLY A 616 -7.62 -33.45 -1.77
CA GLY A 616 -6.89 -34.10 -2.86
C GLY A 616 -6.47 -33.14 -3.99
N ALA A 617 -6.52 -33.61 -5.22
CA ALA A 617 -6.10 -32.86 -6.40
C ALA A 617 -6.86 -31.54 -6.59
N SER A 618 -8.10 -31.43 -6.11
CA SER A 618 -8.87 -30.17 -6.17
C SER A 618 -8.24 -29.04 -5.33
N LEU A 619 -7.61 -29.35 -4.19
CA LEU A 619 -6.91 -28.36 -3.36
C LEU A 619 -5.58 -27.92 -4.00
N VAL A 620 -4.82 -28.86 -4.53
CA VAL A 620 -3.42 -28.61 -4.94
C VAL A 620 -3.30 -28.24 -6.42
N ARG A 621 -4.14 -28.83 -7.27
CA ARG A 621 -4.10 -28.73 -8.74
C ARG A 621 -5.40 -28.23 -9.37
N GLY A 622 -6.43 -27.96 -8.56
CA GLY A 622 -7.69 -27.34 -9.00
C GLY A 622 -7.57 -25.83 -9.10
N TRP A 623 -6.60 -25.30 -9.85
CA TRP A 623 -6.29 -23.86 -9.85
C TRP A 623 -7.46 -22.94 -10.23
N ASN A 624 -8.50 -23.45 -10.89
CA ASN A 624 -9.68 -22.69 -11.29
C ASN A 624 -10.76 -22.58 -10.20
N ILE A 625 -10.67 -23.43 -9.18
CA ILE A 625 -11.67 -23.65 -8.12
C ILE A 625 -11.04 -23.58 -6.72
N GLN A 626 -9.74 -23.33 -6.67
CA GLN A 626 -8.90 -23.52 -5.50
C GLN A 626 -9.39 -22.68 -4.32
N GLU A 627 -9.81 -21.43 -4.57
CA GLU A 627 -10.39 -20.55 -3.56
C GLU A 627 -11.69 -21.09 -2.96
N HIS A 628 -12.54 -21.72 -3.79
CA HIS A 628 -13.80 -22.33 -3.34
C HIS A 628 -13.53 -23.59 -2.51
N THR A 629 -12.61 -24.45 -2.95
CA THR A 629 -12.18 -25.64 -2.21
C THR A 629 -11.61 -25.27 -0.84
N CYS A 630 -10.73 -24.28 -0.78
CA CYS A 630 -10.17 -23.78 0.49
C CYS A 630 -11.27 -23.23 1.41
N LEU A 631 -12.22 -22.43 0.90
CA LEU A 631 -13.34 -21.92 1.69
C LEU A 631 -14.21 -23.05 2.26
N PHE A 632 -14.49 -24.08 1.48
CA PHE A 632 -15.25 -25.24 1.95
C PHE A 632 -14.51 -26.02 3.03
N ILE A 633 -13.21 -26.26 2.87
CA ILE A 633 -12.38 -26.93 3.88
C ILE A 633 -12.40 -26.15 5.20
N ILE A 634 -12.26 -24.82 5.17
CA ILE A 634 -12.32 -23.98 6.38
C ILE A 634 -13.69 -24.06 7.06
N ARG A 635 -14.78 -24.05 6.30
CA ARG A 635 -16.12 -24.25 6.86
C ARG A 635 -16.26 -25.61 7.52
N LEU A 636 -15.64 -26.66 6.97
CA LEU A 636 -15.64 -28.00 7.57
C LEU A 636 -14.78 -28.10 8.84
N LEU A 637 -13.81 -27.21 9.05
CA LEU A 637 -13.06 -27.11 10.30
C LEU A 637 -13.90 -26.53 11.46
N SER A 638 -15.08 -25.96 11.18
CA SER A 638 -16.03 -25.44 12.17
C SER A 638 -17.46 -25.97 11.90
N PRO A 639 -17.71 -27.29 12.08
CA PRO A 639 -19.01 -27.87 11.81
C PRO A 639 -20.09 -27.31 12.77
N PRO A 640 -21.34 -27.17 12.31
CA PRO A 640 -22.44 -26.72 13.15
C PRO A 640 -22.79 -27.74 14.24
N VAL A 641 -23.34 -27.26 15.36
CA VAL A 641 -23.80 -28.12 16.47
C VAL A 641 -24.93 -29.03 15.97
N PRO A 642 -24.82 -30.38 16.12
CA PRO A 642 -25.88 -31.30 15.73
C PRO A 642 -27.18 -31.04 16.50
N ALA A 643 -28.33 -31.17 15.84
CA ALA A 643 -29.64 -30.93 16.43
C ALA A 643 -29.97 -31.89 17.60
N ASP A 644 -29.39 -33.10 17.57
CA ASP A 644 -29.60 -34.15 18.59
C ASP A 644 -28.60 -34.06 19.76
N TYR A 645 -27.76 -33.02 19.79
CA TYR A 645 -26.71 -32.87 20.79
C TYR A 645 -27.26 -32.31 22.11
N SER A 646 -27.38 -33.16 23.14
CA SER A 646 -27.78 -32.77 24.50
C SER A 646 -26.73 -33.08 25.58
N GLY A 647 -25.49 -33.36 25.18
CA GLY A 647 -24.39 -33.79 26.08
C GLY A 647 -23.63 -32.64 26.74
N SER A 648 -22.96 -32.91 27.87
CA SER A 648 -22.07 -31.96 28.56
C SER A 648 -20.68 -31.83 27.92
N ASP A 649 -20.31 -32.77 27.05
CA ASP A 649 -18.99 -32.80 26.40
C ASP A 649 -18.93 -31.84 25.19
N SER A 650 -17.86 -31.88 24.40
CA SER A 650 -17.84 -31.16 23.12
C SER A 650 -18.44 -32.02 22.01
N HIS A 651 -19.40 -31.48 21.25
CA HIS A 651 -19.95 -32.11 20.05
C HIS A 651 -18.89 -32.45 18.98
N LEU A 652 -17.69 -31.85 19.09
CA LEU A 652 -16.55 -32.09 18.21
C LEU A 652 -15.88 -33.46 18.41
N ILE A 653 -16.10 -34.13 19.54
CA ILE A 653 -15.52 -35.46 19.80
C ILE A 653 -16.02 -36.50 18.79
N GLY A 654 -17.30 -36.39 18.37
CA GLY A 654 -17.87 -37.25 17.34
C GLY A 654 -17.27 -37.05 15.93
N TYR A 655 -16.55 -35.95 15.71
CA TYR A 655 -15.91 -35.63 14.43
C TYR A 655 -14.41 -35.94 14.42
N ALA A 656 -13.86 -36.65 15.41
CA ALA A 656 -12.41 -36.84 15.55
C ALA A 656 -11.74 -37.49 14.32
N SER A 657 -12.34 -38.54 13.74
CA SER A 657 -11.83 -39.21 12.54
C SER A 657 -11.89 -38.30 11.31
N PHE A 658 -12.98 -37.55 11.16
CA PHE A 658 -13.17 -36.56 10.10
C PHE A 658 -12.16 -35.41 10.19
N PHE A 659 -11.95 -34.85 11.38
CA PHE A 659 -10.95 -33.81 11.60
C PHE A 659 -9.52 -34.31 11.36
N ASN A 660 -9.21 -35.54 11.75
CA ASN A 660 -7.90 -36.12 11.48
C ASN A 660 -7.61 -36.15 9.97
N VAL A 661 -8.59 -36.54 9.15
CA VAL A 661 -8.45 -36.54 7.68
C VAL A 661 -8.27 -35.12 7.13
N LEU A 662 -9.06 -34.16 7.59
CA LEU A 662 -8.93 -32.76 7.15
C LEU A 662 -7.58 -32.17 7.52
N LEU A 663 -7.17 -32.29 8.79
CA LEU A 663 -5.92 -31.75 9.31
C LEU A 663 -4.71 -32.38 8.63
N VAL A 664 -4.71 -33.70 8.43
CA VAL A 664 -3.66 -34.39 7.66
C VAL A 664 -3.65 -33.91 6.21
N GLY A 665 -4.82 -33.77 5.58
CA GLY A 665 -4.94 -33.31 4.20
C GLY A 665 -4.44 -31.88 3.95
N ILE A 666 -4.58 -30.99 4.94
CA ILE A 666 -4.09 -29.60 4.84
C ILE A 666 -2.70 -29.39 5.45
N SER A 667 -2.10 -30.41 6.07
CA SER A 667 -0.82 -30.29 6.79
C SER A 667 0.40 -30.13 5.89
N SER A 668 0.25 -30.28 4.58
CA SER A 668 1.37 -30.09 3.64
C SER A 668 1.80 -28.62 3.61
N ILE A 669 3.11 -28.37 3.44
CA ILE A 669 3.66 -27.01 3.36
C ILE A 669 2.99 -26.23 2.23
N ASP A 670 2.78 -26.86 1.06
CA ASP A 670 2.08 -26.24 -0.06
C ASP A 670 0.63 -25.90 0.28
N SER A 671 -0.10 -26.81 0.95
CA SER A 671 -1.49 -26.57 1.36
C SER A 671 -1.59 -25.35 2.30
N VAL A 672 -0.76 -25.29 3.35
CA VAL A 672 -0.73 -24.16 4.30
C VAL A 672 -0.42 -22.85 3.58
N GLN A 673 0.53 -22.89 2.64
CA GLN A 673 0.91 -21.70 1.89
C GLN A 673 -0.17 -21.26 0.90
N ILE A 674 -0.88 -22.19 0.25
CA ILE A 674 -2.05 -21.89 -0.59
C ILE A 674 -3.14 -21.18 0.24
N PHE A 675 -3.42 -21.66 1.46
CA PHE A 675 -4.36 -20.97 2.36
C PHE A 675 -3.88 -19.56 2.73
N SER A 676 -2.57 -19.38 2.96
CA SER A 676 -1.96 -18.07 3.26
C SER A 676 -2.09 -17.10 2.09
N LEU A 677 -1.78 -17.55 0.87
CA LEU A 677 -1.89 -16.72 -0.34
C LEU A 677 -3.33 -16.27 -0.61
N LEU A 678 -4.32 -17.09 -0.28
CA LEU A 678 -5.73 -16.74 -0.38
C LEU A 678 -6.23 -15.87 0.78
N GLY A 679 -5.40 -15.58 1.80
CA GLY A 679 -5.78 -14.76 2.96
C GLY A 679 -6.73 -15.48 3.92
N LEU A 680 -6.69 -16.81 3.95
CA LEU A 680 -7.68 -17.63 4.65
C LEU A 680 -7.16 -18.22 5.98
N VAL A 681 -5.94 -17.88 6.41
CA VAL A 681 -5.30 -18.45 7.61
C VAL A 681 -5.88 -17.90 8.92
N CYS A 682 -6.35 -16.65 8.96
CA CYS A 682 -7.02 -16.09 10.16
C CYS A 682 -8.34 -16.80 10.52
N TRP A 683 -8.86 -17.66 9.65
CA TRP A 683 -10.08 -18.44 9.84
C TRP A 683 -9.83 -19.88 10.27
N ILE A 684 -8.57 -20.31 10.34
CA ILE A 684 -8.21 -21.56 10.99
C ILE A 684 -8.24 -21.28 12.49
N PRO A 685 -9.14 -21.89 13.27
CA PRO A 685 -9.17 -21.64 14.70
C PRO A 685 -7.82 -22.05 15.29
N TYR A 686 -7.04 -21.08 15.75
CA TYR A 686 -5.97 -21.33 16.70
C TYR A 686 -6.62 -22.07 17.86
N GLY A 687 -6.27 -23.35 18.01
CA GLY A 687 -6.64 -24.11 19.19
C GLY A 687 -6.17 -23.34 20.41
N ASN A 688 -7.11 -22.80 21.17
CA ASN A 688 -6.85 -22.39 22.53
C ASN A 688 -6.49 -23.67 23.30
N SER A 689 -5.18 -23.88 23.48
CA SER A 689 -4.62 -24.65 24.58
C SER A 689 -4.84 -23.92 25.89
#